data_AF-A0A8C5NDZ6-F1
#
_entry.id   AF-A0A8C5NDZ6-F1
#
_cell.length_a   1.000
_cell.length_b   1.000
_cell.length_c   1.000
_cell.angle_alpha   90.00
_cell.angle_beta   90.00
_cell.angle_gamma   90.00
#
_symmetry.space_group_name_H-M   'P 1'
#
loop_
_entity.id
_entity.type
_entity.pdbx_description
1 polymer ?
#
loop_
_entity_poly.entity_id
_entity_poly.type
_entity_poly.pdbx_seq_one_letter_code
_entity_poly.pdbx_strand_id
1 'polypeptide(L)'
;MLSSGFGPARQSDAVKGEARKMKTMNVELGCLSQAASKRVNMDADEDKKSPRNSAQVNGDEKESVGVMKSLRRSMRREAVMSLISPKSKGSKVTHKGDTKESEPLFSPQPPSPNPSTGSSVYSPLKSAASFRGTKGDDESDVAQRKSKSPDLKTEPNLSRLANPLKRSFKSIKKVANDRFSRQQPSVVVLDESKEEEEILEEMEESYKLPDIPHTPLSVMQISRLIEMEVLEEGYLNLLALRLEFQQFSKDSPMELAKMEKDLNLLYGDLRKKVGAIIRDSNSFPSRNKGLLPHVVRIIQEEERRAEEAGGLPDSWMDAWKEAVVEGVRAKVESVHLEEQEHNTSWLSIHLGLLGKAIVEDLESVRRELRWSYPPSFNVFSTYVNSYHQVVGHHLRKLEQRVAKLKDLHALLDWIVNTYKSERVMGSVSLQPDVQVERLDLQLEDGFLTELKERYCFKVKEDIRLSLDRLTDLENEEFWSVNKPPHKDDEFLSAKFPMDIWTTLEGKFSGSRKIDAQLEQKVTSACLEELKHFPKRFEEEFRRNRSNTLCTEYQITYINSFTLLQTHIESYQEACPDQVEGFRKEVKSLILRLLQRLEDQFKEDVKPYLRRMMTRKWLSHDEDFASLYTRAEQLSEHCDLMRPPHAQEMASQLHYHVVKEYVGQLMKDTYRCSDRKRESAADKIRLQWNRLRKLFEDMGSLYEWLHPVGDDLSTIIMSKKTEIKDNIWPLVLKYPDFSKKHLMALLDFRGLRRGREHRLILQTFSNLKNGRGTVDTDQSQVFFRDIPVTVNTDFLSNLPLFCLSVLRPDS
;
A
#
# COMPACT_ATOMS: atom_id res chain seq x y z
N MET A 1 -17.76 42.11 -44.75
CA MET A 1 -19.10 41.59 -44.35
C MET A 1 -18.97 40.09 -44.15
N LEU A 2 -19.60 39.54 -43.10
CA LEU A 2 -19.91 38.11 -42.86
C LEU A 2 -18.74 37.09 -42.86
N SER A 3 -18.81 35.92 -42.20
CA SER A 3 -19.14 35.59 -40.80
C SER A 3 -19.38 34.07 -40.70
N SER A 4 -18.44 33.32 -40.11
CA SER A 4 -18.70 31.99 -39.52
C SER A 4 -17.52 31.54 -38.65
N GLY A 5 -17.69 30.96 -37.46
CA GLY A 5 -18.96 30.72 -36.76
C GLY A 5 -19.03 29.46 -35.89
N PHE A 6 -17.92 28.98 -35.29
CA PHE A 6 -17.94 27.83 -34.39
C PHE A 6 -17.17 28.12 -33.09
N GLY A 7 -17.77 27.78 -31.94
CA GLY A 7 -17.27 28.10 -30.60
C GLY A 7 -16.96 26.87 -29.73
N PRO A 8 -16.24 27.06 -28.60
CA PRO A 8 -15.58 25.99 -27.84
C PRO A 8 -16.50 25.16 -26.92
N ALA A 9 -17.78 24.97 -27.26
CA ALA A 9 -18.74 24.28 -26.40
C ALA A 9 -18.52 22.75 -26.33
N ARG A 10 -18.15 22.10 -27.44
CA ARG A 10 -18.19 20.63 -27.54
C ARG A 10 -17.12 19.89 -26.71
N GLN A 11 -16.00 20.52 -26.37
CA GLN A 11 -14.98 19.90 -25.51
C GLN A 11 -15.33 19.98 -24.00
N SER A 12 -16.08 20.99 -23.56
CA SER A 12 -16.62 21.05 -22.19
C SER A 12 -17.42 19.80 -21.85
N ASP A 13 -18.30 19.40 -22.77
CA ASP A 13 -19.35 18.44 -22.46
C ASP A 13 -18.89 17.00 -22.68
N ALA A 14 -17.88 16.78 -23.53
CA ALA A 14 -17.11 15.54 -23.58
C ALA A 14 -16.40 15.27 -22.24
N VAL A 15 -15.59 16.22 -21.75
CA VAL A 15 -14.85 16.09 -20.49
C VAL A 15 -15.80 15.94 -19.28
N LYS A 16 -16.94 16.65 -19.27
CA LYS A 16 -17.98 16.46 -18.23
C LYS A 16 -18.69 15.10 -18.32
N GLY A 17 -18.87 14.56 -19.52
CA GLY A 17 -19.41 13.21 -19.73
C GLY A 17 -18.44 12.13 -19.23
N GLU A 18 -17.15 12.30 -19.49
CA GLU A 18 -16.07 11.40 -19.10
C GLU A 18 -15.82 11.44 -17.58
N ALA A 19 -15.78 12.63 -16.99
CA ALA A 19 -15.75 12.81 -15.52
C ALA A 19 -17.00 12.25 -14.83
N ARG A 20 -18.19 12.30 -15.46
CA ARG A 20 -19.38 11.61 -14.97
C ARG A 20 -19.26 10.09 -15.08
N LYS A 21 -18.70 9.54 -16.17
CA LYS A 21 -18.43 8.10 -16.30
C LYS A 21 -17.47 7.61 -15.22
N MET A 22 -16.32 8.27 -15.03
CA MET A 22 -15.39 7.93 -13.93
C MET A 22 -16.05 8.00 -12.55
N LYS A 23 -16.88 9.03 -12.30
CA LYS A 23 -17.57 9.15 -11.01
C LYS A 23 -18.67 8.10 -10.82
N THR A 24 -19.26 7.58 -11.89
CA THR A 24 -20.20 6.46 -11.85
C THR A 24 -19.46 5.15 -11.62
N MET A 25 -18.39 4.87 -12.38
CA MET A 25 -17.55 3.68 -12.19
C MET A 25 -16.92 3.62 -10.79
N ASN A 26 -16.51 4.73 -10.21
CA ASN A 26 -16.00 4.76 -8.82
C ASN A 26 -17.12 4.50 -7.77
N VAL A 27 -18.37 4.86 -8.06
CA VAL A 27 -19.52 4.49 -7.23
C VAL A 27 -19.87 3.01 -7.41
N GLU A 28 -19.81 2.47 -8.63
CA GLU A 28 -20.04 1.06 -8.93
C GLU A 28 -18.95 0.17 -8.31
N LEU A 29 -17.67 0.52 -8.44
CA LEU A 29 -16.55 -0.13 -7.74
C LEU A 29 -16.68 -0.03 -6.22
N GLY A 30 -17.13 1.11 -5.70
CA GLY A 30 -17.46 1.27 -4.27
C GLY A 30 -18.60 0.35 -3.81
N CYS A 31 -19.64 0.19 -4.65
CA CYS A 31 -20.77 -0.71 -4.38
C CYS A 31 -20.36 -2.19 -4.51
N LEU A 32 -19.51 -2.55 -5.47
CA LEU A 32 -18.94 -3.88 -5.63
C LEU A 32 -18.02 -4.23 -4.44
N SER A 33 -17.21 -3.28 -3.97
CA SER A 33 -16.42 -3.43 -2.74
C SER A 33 -17.31 -3.66 -1.50
N GLN A 34 -18.39 -2.89 -1.34
CA GLN A 34 -19.37 -3.13 -0.26
C GLN A 34 -20.14 -4.45 -0.43
N ALA A 35 -20.43 -4.88 -1.66
CA ALA A 35 -21.09 -6.15 -1.94
C ALA A 35 -20.19 -7.35 -1.63
N ALA A 36 -18.91 -7.29 -2.01
CA ALA A 36 -17.90 -8.27 -1.64
C ALA A 36 -17.70 -8.32 -0.12
N SER A 37 -17.62 -7.17 0.55
CA SER A 37 -17.54 -7.07 2.01
C SER A 37 -18.79 -7.64 2.71
N LYS A 38 -19.98 -7.51 2.11
CA LYS A 38 -21.21 -8.17 2.59
C LYS A 38 -21.21 -9.68 2.36
N ARG A 39 -20.78 -10.17 1.19
CA ARG A 39 -20.67 -11.63 0.93
C ARG A 39 -19.70 -12.31 1.90
N VAL A 40 -18.53 -11.72 2.14
CA VAL A 40 -17.54 -12.22 3.12
C VAL A 40 -18.10 -12.30 4.54
N ASN A 41 -19.12 -11.51 4.89
CA ASN A 41 -19.81 -11.61 6.18
C ASN A 41 -21.00 -12.59 6.18
N MET A 42 -21.61 -12.90 5.03
CA MET A 42 -22.67 -13.92 4.94
C MET A 42 -22.09 -15.34 4.90
N ASP A 43 -20.96 -15.53 4.19
CA ASP A 43 -20.20 -16.80 4.17
C ASP A 43 -19.66 -17.21 5.57
N ALA A 44 -19.78 -16.33 6.58
CA ALA A 44 -19.34 -16.56 7.95
C ALA A 44 -20.42 -17.16 8.89
N ASP A 45 -21.71 -17.17 8.49
CA ASP A 45 -22.81 -17.64 9.34
C ASP A 45 -23.42 -19.00 8.90
N GLU A 46 -23.22 -19.44 7.65
CA GLU A 46 -23.69 -20.75 7.17
C GLU A 46 -22.92 -21.95 7.80
N ASP A 47 -21.67 -21.75 8.21
CA ASP A 47 -20.73 -22.82 8.63
C ASP A 47 -21.00 -23.39 10.06
N LYS A 48 -22.27 -23.35 10.50
CA LYS A 48 -22.73 -23.81 11.83
C LYS A 48 -23.87 -24.84 11.75
N LYS A 49 -23.60 -26.02 11.17
CA LYS A 49 -24.39 -27.24 11.42
C LYS A 49 -23.51 -28.50 11.34
N SER A 50 -23.66 -29.39 12.32
CA SER A 50 -22.81 -30.57 12.51
C SER A 50 -23.12 -31.75 11.58
N PRO A 51 -22.15 -32.68 11.37
CA PRO A 51 -22.19 -33.66 10.27
C PRO A 51 -22.79 -35.03 10.67
N ARG A 52 -22.91 -35.93 9.67
CA ARG A 52 -22.97 -37.38 9.89
C ARG A 52 -22.23 -38.20 8.82
N ASN A 53 -21.18 -38.87 9.28
CA ASN A 53 -20.43 -40.04 8.78
C ASN A 53 -20.67 -40.58 7.35
N SER A 54 -19.58 -40.68 6.57
CA SER A 54 -19.05 -41.99 6.12
C SER A 54 -17.59 -41.92 5.60
N ALA A 55 -16.74 -42.84 6.07
CA ALA A 55 -15.52 -43.38 5.44
C ALA A 55 -14.51 -42.46 4.69
N GLN A 56 -13.48 -42.02 5.41
CA GLN A 56 -12.07 -42.43 5.22
C GLN A 56 -11.44 -42.44 3.80
N VAL A 57 -10.52 -41.48 3.54
CA VAL A 57 -9.10 -41.65 3.08
C VAL A 57 -8.48 -40.25 2.82
N ASN A 58 -7.15 -40.13 2.92
CA ASN A 58 -6.31 -38.93 2.70
C ASN A 58 -6.65 -37.69 3.56
N GLY A 59 -5.93 -37.55 4.68
CA GLY A 59 -5.80 -36.28 5.41
C GLY A 59 -4.37 -35.78 5.31
N ASP A 60 -4.16 -34.74 4.49
CA ASP A 60 -2.98 -33.84 4.48
C ASP A 60 -3.37 -32.53 3.77
N GLU A 61 -4.00 -32.63 2.59
CA GLU A 61 -4.43 -31.48 1.76
C GLU A 61 -5.39 -30.49 2.45
N LYS A 62 -6.19 -30.95 3.43
CA LYS A 62 -7.16 -30.09 4.13
C LYS A 62 -6.51 -29.14 5.13
N GLU A 63 -5.39 -29.51 5.74
CA GLU A 63 -4.69 -28.62 6.66
C GLU A 63 -3.87 -27.57 5.91
N SER A 64 -3.15 -27.97 4.84
CA SER A 64 -2.38 -27.01 4.02
C SER A 64 -3.27 -25.95 3.39
N VAL A 65 -4.42 -26.32 2.82
CA VAL A 65 -5.41 -25.36 2.28
C VAL A 65 -6.03 -24.49 3.39
N GLY A 66 -6.17 -25.02 4.61
CA GLY A 66 -6.59 -24.25 5.79
C GLY A 66 -5.55 -23.18 6.16
N VAL A 67 -4.27 -23.56 6.26
CA VAL A 67 -3.14 -22.67 6.57
C VAL A 67 -2.96 -21.62 5.48
N MET A 68 -2.97 -21.99 4.19
CA MET A 68 -2.86 -21.05 3.07
C MET A 68 -4.02 -20.03 3.04
N LYS A 69 -5.26 -20.47 3.29
CA LYS A 69 -6.41 -19.55 3.42
C LYS A 69 -6.27 -18.66 4.65
N SER A 70 -5.77 -19.18 5.77
CA SER A 70 -5.47 -18.40 6.97
C SER A 70 -4.39 -17.35 6.70
N LEU A 71 -3.36 -17.69 5.91
CA LEU A 71 -2.24 -16.82 5.56
C LEU A 71 -2.63 -15.70 4.56
N ARG A 72 -3.36 -16.02 3.48
CA ARG A 72 -3.94 -14.99 2.60
C ARG A 72 -4.92 -14.09 3.36
N ARG A 73 -5.66 -14.63 4.34
CA ARG A 73 -6.43 -13.85 5.32
C ARG A 73 -5.53 -13.05 6.28
N SER A 74 -4.33 -13.52 6.63
CA SER A 74 -3.41 -12.83 7.54
C SER A 74 -2.79 -11.59 6.90
N MET A 75 -2.28 -11.69 5.66
CA MET A 75 -1.77 -10.54 4.90
C MET A 75 -2.85 -9.45 4.76
N ARG A 76 -4.08 -9.86 4.39
CA ARG A 76 -5.24 -8.96 4.35
C ARG A 76 -5.62 -8.40 5.73
N ARG A 77 -5.50 -9.20 6.80
CA ARG A 77 -5.80 -8.75 8.18
C ARG A 77 -4.76 -7.79 8.73
N GLU A 78 -3.47 -7.95 8.45
CA GLU A 78 -2.44 -6.98 8.87
C GLU A 78 -2.65 -5.64 8.16
N ALA A 79 -2.92 -5.67 6.85
CA ALA A 79 -3.31 -4.48 6.09
C ALA A 79 -4.62 -3.85 6.62
N VAL A 80 -5.63 -4.63 7.02
CA VAL A 80 -6.89 -4.10 7.60
C VAL A 80 -6.75 -3.62 9.06
N MET A 81 -5.91 -4.26 9.88
CA MET A 81 -5.61 -3.80 11.23
C MET A 81 -4.80 -2.50 11.21
N SER A 82 -3.95 -2.29 10.20
CA SER A 82 -3.30 -0.99 9.98
C SER A 82 -4.29 0.14 9.63
N LEU A 83 -5.50 -0.18 9.15
CA LEU A 83 -6.56 0.79 8.89
C LEU A 83 -7.37 1.13 10.16
N ILE A 84 -7.60 0.18 11.07
CA ILE A 84 -8.51 0.33 12.21
C ILE A 84 -7.79 0.78 13.49
N SER A 85 -8.15 1.96 14.00
CA SER A 85 -7.70 2.42 15.33
C SER A 85 -8.47 1.70 16.45
N PRO A 86 -7.81 1.29 17.56
CA PRO A 86 -8.48 0.69 18.71
C PRO A 86 -9.29 1.75 19.47
N LYS A 87 -10.60 1.84 19.18
CA LYS A 87 -11.54 2.61 20.00
C LYS A 87 -11.60 2.00 21.40
N SER A 88 -11.18 2.76 22.41
CA SER A 88 -11.24 2.37 23.81
C SER A 88 -12.69 2.13 24.26
N LYS A 89 -13.00 0.88 24.59
CA LYS A 89 -14.12 0.55 25.49
C LYS A 89 -13.51 0.19 26.84
N GLY A 90 -13.85 0.96 27.88
CA GLY A 90 -13.30 0.76 29.21
C GLY A 90 -13.75 -0.57 29.82
N SER A 91 -12.78 -1.38 30.28
CA SER A 91 -13.05 -2.59 31.05
C SER A 91 -13.52 -2.23 32.46
N LYS A 92 -14.77 -2.56 32.79
CA LYS A 92 -15.31 -2.39 34.15
C LYS A 92 -14.86 -3.56 35.02
N VAL A 93 -13.79 -3.36 35.80
CA VAL A 93 -13.28 -4.35 36.76
C VAL A 93 -14.17 -4.40 38.02
N THR A 94 -14.34 -5.59 38.59
CA THR A 94 -14.87 -5.79 39.94
C THR A 94 -13.93 -6.71 40.72
N HIS A 95 -13.52 -6.29 41.92
CA HIS A 95 -12.47 -6.94 42.72
C HIS A 95 -12.90 -8.23 43.43
N LYS A 96 -11.95 -9.19 43.51
CA LYS A 96 -11.55 -10.06 44.66
C LYS A 96 -10.62 -11.15 44.12
N GLY A 97 -9.62 -11.69 44.84
CA GLY A 97 -9.11 -11.39 46.18
C GLY A 97 -7.77 -12.15 46.40
N ASP A 98 -7.08 -11.92 47.51
CA ASP A 98 -5.63 -12.13 47.62
C ASP A 98 -5.10 -13.55 47.90
N THR A 99 -3.76 -13.64 47.79
CA THR A 99 -2.78 -14.51 48.50
C THR A 99 -2.37 -15.91 48.00
N LYS A 100 -1.05 -15.99 47.70
CA LYS A 100 -0.01 -16.99 48.10
C LYS A 100 0.27 -18.27 47.28
N GLU A 101 1.48 -18.26 46.70
CA GLU A 101 2.63 -19.21 46.89
C GLU A 101 2.52 -20.70 46.47
N SER A 102 3.26 -21.03 45.39
CA SER A 102 4.12 -22.22 45.15
C SER A 102 3.61 -23.67 45.36
N GLU A 103 3.51 -24.41 44.25
CA GLU A 103 4.14 -25.72 43.87
C GLU A 103 4.49 -26.84 44.91
N PRO A 104 4.64 -28.13 44.49
CA PRO A 104 4.20 -28.81 43.24
C PRO A 104 3.68 -30.28 43.39
N LEU A 105 3.23 -30.84 42.26
CA LEU A 105 3.32 -32.27 41.83
C LEU A 105 2.39 -33.39 42.38
N PHE A 106 2.25 -34.42 41.51
CA PHE A 106 1.65 -35.77 41.63
C PHE A 106 0.12 -36.01 41.51
N SER A 107 -0.20 -36.96 40.62
CA SER A 107 -1.47 -37.70 40.39
C SER A 107 -1.56 -38.95 41.32
N PRO A 108 -2.66 -39.75 41.42
CA PRO A 108 -3.75 -39.97 40.44
C PRO A 108 -5.20 -40.21 40.99
N GLN A 109 -6.11 -40.59 40.07
CA GLN A 109 -7.44 -41.25 40.27
C GLN A 109 -7.32 -42.63 40.98
N PRO A 110 -8.40 -43.36 41.39
CA PRO A 110 -9.87 -43.20 41.17
C PRO A 110 -10.65 -43.13 42.54
N PRO A 111 -11.94 -43.52 42.74
CA PRO A 111 -13.04 -43.97 41.87
C PRO A 111 -14.42 -43.28 42.14
N SER A 112 -15.54 -43.97 41.83
CA SER A 112 -16.95 -43.62 42.18
C SER A 112 -17.53 -44.57 43.25
N PRO A 113 -18.75 -44.34 43.77
CA PRO A 113 -19.90 -45.10 43.24
C PRO A 113 -21.26 -44.38 43.19
N ASN A 114 -22.18 -44.88 42.36
CA ASN A 114 -23.63 -44.60 42.41
C ASN A 114 -24.32 -45.56 43.40
N PRO A 115 -25.54 -45.26 43.86
CA PRO A 115 -26.75 -45.79 43.21
C PRO A 115 -27.89 -44.75 43.12
N SER A 116 -29.04 -44.96 42.49
CA SER A 116 -29.59 -45.76 41.38
C SER A 116 -31.13 -45.58 41.45
N THR A 117 -31.91 -46.20 40.55
CA THR A 117 -33.40 -46.12 40.44
C THR A 117 -33.97 -44.74 40.00
N GLY A 118 -34.96 -44.68 39.10
CA GLY A 118 -35.36 -45.71 38.13
C GLY A 118 -36.79 -45.58 37.58
N SER A 119 -36.90 -45.59 36.23
CA SER A 119 -38.09 -46.02 35.45
C SER A 119 -39.38 -45.17 35.51
N SER A 120 -40.27 -45.16 34.50
CA SER A 120 -40.09 -45.10 33.03
C SER A 120 -41.44 -44.76 32.33
N VAL A 121 -41.36 -44.30 31.07
CA VAL A 121 -42.33 -44.48 29.95
C VAL A 121 -43.86 -44.36 30.24
N TYR A 122 -44.53 -43.37 29.63
CA TYR A 122 -45.45 -43.61 28.50
C TYR A 122 -45.96 -42.31 27.82
N SER A 123 -45.71 -42.21 26.51
CA SER A 123 -46.55 -41.47 25.55
C SER A 123 -47.15 -42.51 24.59
N PRO A 124 -48.28 -42.26 23.89
CA PRO A 124 -48.12 -41.79 22.50
C PRO A 124 -49.30 -41.05 21.82
N LEU A 125 -48.97 -40.04 20.99
CA LEU A 125 -49.66 -39.68 19.71
C LEU A 125 -51.14 -39.17 19.82
N LYS A 126 -51.83 -38.62 18.79
CA LYS A 126 -51.56 -38.47 17.34
C LYS A 126 -52.43 -37.36 16.70
N SER A 127 -51.95 -36.71 15.61
CA SER A 127 -52.74 -36.11 14.48
C SER A 127 -53.80 -35.01 14.76
N ALA A 128 -54.20 -34.12 13.82
CA ALA A 128 -53.66 -33.72 12.51
C ALA A 128 -54.19 -32.30 12.13
N ALA A 129 -53.80 -31.79 10.97
CA ALA A 129 -53.87 -30.38 10.58
C ALA A 129 -55.20 -29.87 9.97
N SER A 130 -55.25 -28.54 9.83
CA SER A 130 -56.00 -27.75 8.81
C SER A 130 -57.44 -27.33 9.14
N PHE A 131 -57.73 -26.01 9.05
CA PHE A 131 -58.41 -25.49 7.85
C PHE A 131 -58.21 -23.97 7.63
N ARG A 132 -58.75 -23.50 6.49
CA ARG A 132 -58.74 -22.14 5.90
C ARG A 132 -59.43 -21.09 6.81
N GLY A 133 -59.27 -19.77 6.65
CA GLY A 133 -58.62 -18.95 5.62
C GLY A 133 -59.53 -17.79 5.17
N THR A 134 -59.07 -16.91 4.26
CA THR A 134 -59.77 -15.68 3.77
C THR A 134 -60.07 -14.62 4.86
N LYS A 135 -59.97 -13.31 4.61
CA LYS A 135 -60.22 -12.57 3.36
C LYS A 135 -59.32 -11.32 3.23
N GLY A 136 -59.03 -10.91 2.00
CA GLY A 136 -58.61 -9.54 1.67
C GLY A 136 -59.79 -8.77 1.03
N ASP A 137 -59.43 -7.85 0.13
CA ASP A 137 -60.31 -7.20 -0.86
C ASP A 137 -61.29 -6.16 -0.25
N ASP A 138 -61.50 -4.94 -0.79
CA ASP A 138 -60.99 -4.41 -2.06
C ASP A 138 -60.96 -2.86 -2.15
N GLU A 139 -60.44 -2.39 -3.29
CA GLU A 139 -60.65 -1.14 -4.05
C GLU A 139 -62.05 -0.41 -3.93
N SER A 140 -62.28 0.86 -4.36
CA SER A 140 -61.45 1.99 -4.86
C SER A 140 -62.28 3.31 -5.02
N ASP A 141 -61.64 4.39 -5.51
CA ASP A 141 -62.13 5.35 -6.53
C ASP A 141 -62.79 6.75 -6.26
N VAL A 142 -62.45 7.69 -7.18
CA VAL A 142 -63.21 8.86 -7.73
C VAL A 142 -63.36 10.23 -6.98
N ALA A 143 -62.30 11.06 -7.10
CA ALA A 143 -62.23 12.33 -7.87
C ALA A 143 -62.84 13.72 -7.46
N GLN A 144 -62.33 14.76 -8.16
CA GLN A 144 -62.75 16.19 -8.27
C GLN A 144 -62.23 17.15 -7.16
N ARG A 145 -61.69 18.37 -7.41
CA ARG A 145 -61.54 19.25 -8.61
C ARG A 145 -60.37 20.27 -8.46
N LYS A 146 -59.77 20.72 -9.58
CA LYS A 146 -59.18 22.06 -9.95
C LYS A 146 -58.60 23.04 -8.88
N SER A 147 -57.56 23.88 -9.13
CA SER A 147 -56.55 24.03 -10.21
C SER A 147 -55.63 25.27 -10.01
N LYS A 148 -54.40 25.24 -10.59
CA LYS A 148 -53.46 26.36 -10.95
C LYS A 148 -52.43 26.89 -9.91
N SER A 149 -51.27 27.26 -10.47
CA SER A 149 -49.99 27.78 -9.88
C SER A 149 -49.58 29.06 -10.68
N PRO A 150 -48.31 29.59 -10.67
CA PRO A 150 -47.12 29.44 -9.80
C PRO A 150 -46.68 30.84 -9.21
N ASP A 151 -45.45 31.43 -9.18
CA ASP A 151 -44.06 31.11 -9.62
C ASP A 151 -42.97 32.11 -9.07
N LEU A 152 -41.68 31.81 -9.36
CA LEU A 152 -40.46 32.66 -9.53
C LEU A 152 -39.78 33.50 -8.39
N LYS A 153 -38.61 32.97 -7.95
CA LYS A 153 -37.21 33.55 -7.91
C LYS A 153 -36.89 34.98 -7.37
N THR A 154 -35.75 35.12 -6.67
CA THR A 154 -34.48 35.77 -7.16
C THR A 154 -33.40 35.94 -6.06
N GLU A 155 -32.11 35.70 -6.39
CA GLU A 155 -30.86 36.04 -5.64
C GLU A 155 -30.09 37.18 -6.40
N PRO A 156 -28.94 37.81 -5.96
CA PRO A 156 -27.91 37.40 -4.97
C PRO A 156 -27.17 38.53 -4.16
N ASN A 157 -26.04 38.16 -3.52
CA ASN A 157 -24.75 38.91 -3.37
C ASN A 157 -24.37 39.80 -2.14
N LEU A 158 -23.36 39.31 -1.40
CA LEU A 158 -22.04 39.92 -1.06
C LEU A 158 -21.87 41.19 -0.15
N SER A 159 -21.38 40.93 1.07
CA SER A 159 -20.04 41.36 1.60
C SER A 159 -19.83 42.63 2.49
N ARG A 160 -19.10 42.40 3.60
CA ARG A 160 -18.08 43.20 4.34
C ARG A 160 -18.31 44.68 4.73
N LEU A 161 -18.30 44.94 6.06
CA LEU A 161 -17.41 45.82 6.86
C LEU A 161 -17.80 45.58 8.35
N ALA A 162 -16.99 45.26 9.36
CA ALA A 162 -15.68 45.74 9.86
C ALA A 162 -15.73 47.03 10.73
N ASN A 163 -15.82 46.83 12.07
CA ASN A 163 -15.06 47.45 13.19
C ASN A 163 -14.77 48.98 13.27
N PRO A 164 -14.35 49.51 14.44
CA PRO A 164 -14.90 49.37 15.81
C PRO A 164 -14.88 50.74 16.57
N LEU A 165 -15.25 50.80 17.87
CA LEU A 165 -14.69 51.84 18.77
C LEU A 165 -14.76 51.48 20.27
N LYS A 166 -13.79 51.99 21.04
CA LYS A 166 -13.62 51.81 22.51
C LYS A 166 -13.69 53.14 23.26
N ARG A 167 -14.28 53.15 24.47
CA ARG A 167 -13.88 53.85 25.74
C ARG A 167 -15.13 53.94 26.63
N SER A 168 -15.17 53.46 27.88
CA SER A 168 -14.28 53.58 29.05
C SER A 168 -14.42 54.90 29.80
N PHE A 169 -14.87 54.83 31.07
CA PHE A 169 -14.59 55.66 32.27
C PHE A 169 -15.61 55.22 33.36
N LYS A 170 -15.22 54.55 34.45
CA LYS A 170 -14.51 54.97 35.69
C LYS A 170 -15.47 55.31 36.85
N SER A 171 -15.09 54.85 38.04
CA SER A 171 -15.98 54.64 39.20
C SER A 171 -16.05 55.83 40.18
N ILE A 172 -17.05 55.81 41.07
CA ILE A 172 -17.09 56.54 42.34
C ILE A 172 -17.27 55.53 43.49
N LYS A 173 -16.73 55.84 44.68
CA LYS A 173 -16.70 55.00 45.91
C LYS A 173 -17.41 55.70 47.08
N LYS A 174 -17.66 54.92 48.15
CA LYS A 174 -18.03 55.27 49.56
C LYS A 174 -19.52 55.19 49.95
N VAL A 175 -19.90 54.94 51.23
CA VAL A 175 -19.37 54.07 52.34
C VAL A 175 -20.32 54.15 53.57
N ALA A 176 -20.17 53.22 54.53
CA ALA A 176 -20.77 53.17 55.89
C ALA A 176 -22.23 52.65 55.98
N ASN A 177 -22.61 51.67 56.83
CA ASN A 177 -22.59 51.46 58.32
C ASN A 177 -23.95 51.89 58.95
N ASP A 178 -24.54 51.28 59.99
CA ASP A 178 -24.08 50.36 61.07
C ASP A 178 -25.30 49.64 61.75
N ARG A 179 -25.06 48.68 62.67
CA ARG A 179 -25.95 48.07 63.71
C ARG A 179 -27.05 47.07 63.29
N PHE A 180 -27.08 45.82 63.81
CA PHE A 180 -27.36 45.30 65.18
C PHE A 180 -28.84 45.46 65.60
N SER A 181 -29.59 44.50 66.19
CA SER A 181 -29.43 43.07 66.56
C SER A 181 -30.83 42.52 67.00
N ARG A 182 -31.17 41.33 67.54
CA ARG A 182 -30.49 40.09 68.04
C ARG A 182 -31.57 38.98 68.27
N GLN A 183 -31.32 37.69 67.96
CA GLN A 183 -31.75 36.47 68.75
C GLN A 183 -31.63 35.14 67.96
N GLN A 184 -31.28 34.06 68.69
CA GLN A 184 -31.36 32.62 68.32
C GLN A 184 -31.80 31.83 69.58
N PRO A 185 -32.10 30.52 69.46
CA PRO A 185 -31.16 29.55 70.04
C PRO A 185 -30.90 28.26 69.22
N SER A 186 -29.62 27.87 69.11
CA SER A 186 -29.00 26.52 69.25
C SER A 186 -29.86 25.25 69.03
N VAL A 187 -29.37 24.19 68.37
CA VAL A 187 -28.20 23.37 68.82
C VAL A 187 -27.28 22.86 67.68
N VAL A 188 -25.97 23.09 67.86
CA VAL A 188 -24.75 22.26 67.60
C VAL A 188 -24.94 20.99 66.73
N VAL A 189 -24.36 20.79 65.53
CA VAL A 189 -22.98 20.93 64.96
C VAL A 189 -22.08 19.68 65.11
N LEU A 190 -21.61 19.16 63.97
CA LEU A 190 -20.40 18.36 63.68
C LEU A 190 -20.48 17.96 62.18
N ASP A 191 -19.53 18.21 61.27
CA ASP A 191 -18.42 19.18 61.25
C ASP A 191 -18.10 19.52 59.77
N GLU A 192 -17.41 20.63 59.48
CA GLU A 192 -16.96 20.99 58.11
C GLU A 192 -15.45 20.86 57.95
N SER A 193 -14.98 19.85 57.20
CA SER A 193 -13.64 19.86 56.62
C SER A 193 -13.67 20.49 55.22
N LYS A 194 -13.69 21.83 55.15
CA LYS A 194 -13.25 22.52 53.94
C LYS A 194 -11.74 22.39 53.87
N GLU A 195 -11.21 21.81 52.80
CA GLU A 195 -9.79 21.92 52.49
C GLU A 195 -9.52 23.39 52.14
N GLU A 196 -8.67 24.04 52.94
CA GLU A 196 -8.17 25.38 52.62
C GLU A 196 -7.19 25.23 51.45
N GLU A 197 -7.43 25.91 50.32
CA GLU A 197 -6.42 26.05 49.27
C GLU A 197 -5.26 26.87 49.84
N GLU A 198 -4.21 26.17 50.29
CA GLU A 198 -2.97 26.77 50.78
C GLU A 198 -2.36 27.63 49.65
N ILE A 199 -2.42 28.95 49.82
CA ILE A 199 -1.93 29.90 48.82
C ILE A 199 -0.40 29.85 48.85
N LEU A 200 0.17 29.02 47.98
CA LEU A 200 1.61 28.92 47.76
C LEU A 200 2.14 30.23 47.18
N GLU A 201 2.74 31.07 48.04
CA GLU A 201 3.41 32.30 47.62
C GLU A 201 4.67 31.96 46.80
N GLU A 202 4.90 32.63 45.65
CA GLU A 202 6.12 32.46 44.86
C GLU A 202 7.34 32.97 45.65
N MET A 203 8.44 32.21 45.67
CA MET A 203 9.61 32.56 46.49
C MET A 203 10.23 33.90 46.07
N GLU A 204 10.40 34.79 47.05
CA GLU A 204 10.85 36.18 46.87
C GLU A 204 12.23 36.28 46.19
N GLU A 205 12.33 37.08 45.12
CA GLU A 205 13.60 37.24 44.37
C GLU A 205 14.70 37.94 45.17
N SER A 206 14.34 38.80 46.14
CA SER A 206 15.29 39.62 46.91
C SER A 206 15.75 38.95 48.20
N TYR A 207 16.69 38.01 48.09
CA TYR A 207 17.39 37.46 49.25
C TYR A 207 18.32 38.51 49.91
N LYS A 208 18.44 38.43 51.24
CA LYS A 208 19.49 39.10 52.02
C LYS A 208 20.31 38.05 52.73
N LEU A 209 21.61 37.99 52.45
CA LEU A 209 22.54 37.09 53.12
C LEU A 209 22.58 37.41 54.63
N PRO A 210 22.49 36.40 55.53
CA PRO A 210 22.77 36.56 56.96
C PRO A 210 24.20 37.04 57.24
N ASP A 211 24.44 37.53 58.47
CA ASP A 211 25.76 38.01 58.87
C ASP A 211 26.82 36.89 58.76
N ILE A 212 27.89 37.16 58.00
CA ILE A 212 28.98 36.22 57.76
C ILE A 212 29.82 36.07 59.04
N PRO A 213 30.10 34.83 59.53
CA PRO A 213 30.93 34.61 60.72
C PRO A 213 32.29 35.29 60.64
N HIS A 214 32.68 36.02 61.69
CA HIS A 214 33.97 36.73 61.76
C HIS A 214 35.21 35.81 61.83
N THR A 215 35.00 34.51 62.09
CA THR A 215 36.03 33.46 62.04
C THR A 215 35.41 32.21 61.42
N PRO A 216 35.93 31.67 60.31
CA PRO A 216 35.40 30.47 59.70
C PRO A 216 35.65 29.23 60.57
N LEU A 217 34.74 28.27 60.50
CA LEU A 217 35.00 26.89 60.95
C LEU A 217 36.14 26.26 60.15
N SER A 218 36.79 25.23 60.71
CA SER A 218 37.86 24.53 59.97
C SER A 218 37.31 23.82 58.73
N VAL A 219 38.17 23.64 57.71
CA VAL A 219 37.85 22.98 56.43
C VAL A 219 37.09 21.66 56.64
N MET A 220 37.53 20.83 57.59
CA MET A 220 36.87 19.55 57.91
C MET A 220 35.47 19.72 58.53
N GLN A 221 35.22 20.79 59.29
CA GLN A 221 33.90 21.10 59.84
C GLN A 221 32.96 21.65 58.75
N ILE A 222 33.44 22.52 57.85
CA ILE A 222 32.65 23.04 56.73
C ILE A 222 32.27 21.89 55.77
N SER A 223 33.23 21.04 55.42
CA SER A 223 33.00 19.82 54.63
C SER A 223 31.93 18.93 55.29
N ARG A 224 31.99 18.74 56.63
CA ARG A 224 31.00 17.95 57.36
C ARG A 224 29.60 18.58 57.41
N LEU A 225 29.48 19.91 57.47
CA LEU A 225 28.17 20.59 57.37
C LEU A 225 27.54 20.38 55.98
N ILE A 226 28.37 20.48 54.92
CA ILE A 226 28.00 20.19 53.53
C ILE A 226 27.61 18.71 53.36
N GLU A 227 28.33 17.77 53.99
CA GLU A 227 27.98 16.35 54.01
C GLU A 227 26.63 16.10 54.69
N MET A 228 26.37 16.76 55.81
CA MET A 228 25.18 16.61 56.66
C MET A 228 23.95 17.41 56.19
N GLU A 229 23.98 17.99 54.99
CA GLU A 229 22.87 18.77 54.39
C GLU A 229 22.55 20.10 55.14
N VAL A 230 23.43 20.57 56.03
CA VAL A 230 23.29 21.84 56.76
C VAL A 230 23.85 23.00 55.91
N LEU A 231 23.21 23.23 54.77
CA LEU A 231 23.78 24.02 53.68
C LEU A 231 24.00 25.51 54.00
N GLU A 232 23.09 26.14 54.75
CA GLU A 232 23.15 27.58 55.05
C GLU A 232 24.33 27.91 55.99
N GLU A 233 24.49 27.15 57.08
CA GLU A 233 25.64 27.28 58.00
C GLU A 233 26.96 26.91 57.32
N GLY A 234 26.96 25.85 56.50
CA GLY A 234 28.13 25.45 55.71
C GLY A 234 28.57 26.52 54.71
N TYR A 235 27.61 27.14 53.99
CA TYR A 235 27.90 28.18 53.01
C TYR A 235 28.34 29.50 53.65
N LEU A 236 27.74 29.92 54.77
CA LEU A 236 28.17 31.13 55.50
C LEU A 236 29.61 31.01 56.00
N ASN A 237 30.02 29.81 56.48
CA ASN A 237 31.42 29.55 56.86
C ASN A 237 32.36 29.46 55.65
N LEU A 238 31.87 28.98 54.49
CA LEU A 238 32.64 28.97 53.24
C LEU A 238 32.89 30.38 52.70
N LEU A 239 31.90 31.28 52.83
CA LEU A 239 32.07 32.70 52.53
C LEU A 239 33.05 33.39 53.50
N ALA A 240 33.00 33.07 54.80
CA ALA A 240 33.99 33.56 55.76
C ALA A 240 35.42 33.15 55.36
N LEU A 241 35.63 31.89 54.95
CA LEU A 241 36.93 31.40 54.46
C LEU A 241 37.37 32.07 53.15
N ARG A 242 36.44 32.39 52.24
CA ARG A 242 36.71 33.18 51.02
C ARG A 242 37.09 34.62 51.34
N LEU A 243 36.47 35.24 52.34
CA LEU A 243 36.84 36.58 52.81
C LEU A 243 38.21 36.62 53.49
N GLU A 244 38.60 35.60 54.24
CA GLU A 244 39.98 35.47 54.72
C GLU A 244 40.96 35.38 53.55
N PHE A 245 40.72 34.47 52.60
CA PHE A 245 41.56 34.30 51.39
C PHE A 245 41.72 35.59 50.58
N GLN A 246 40.66 36.41 50.45
CA GLN A 246 40.71 37.72 49.79
C GLN A 246 41.50 38.77 50.58
N GLN A 247 41.64 38.63 51.90
CA GLN A 247 42.36 39.56 52.78
C GLN A 247 43.84 39.20 52.99
N PHE A 248 44.26 37.97 52.68
CA PHE A 248 45.66 37.57 52.79
C PHE A 248 46.57 38.34 51.81
N SER A 249 47.61 38.98 52.36
CA SER A 249 48.65 39.61 51.55
C SER A 249 49.46 38.57 50.77
N LYS A 250 50.07 38.99 49.64
CA LYS A 250 50.86 38.14 48.74
C LYS A 250 52.18 37.62 49.33
N ASP A 251 52.46 37.95 50.59
CA ASP A 251 53.72 37.65 51.29
C ASP A 251 53.86 36.16 51.69
N SER A 252 52.77 35.37 51.67
CA SER A 252 52.78 33.92 51.91
C SER A 252 52.16 33.10 50.76
N PRO A 253 52.88 32.92 49.63
CA PRO A 253 52.35 32.21 48.46
C PRO A 253 52.07 30.71 48.72
N MET A 254 52.74 30.10 49.69
CA MET A 254 52.56 28.68 50.03
C MET A 254 51.24 28.44 50.81
N GLU A 255 50.85 29.39 51.66
CA GLU A 255 49.59 29.30 52.43
C GLU A 255 48.40 29.72 51.57
N LEU A 256 48.57 30.74 50.72
CA LEU A 256 47.59 31.09 49.67
C LEU A 256 47.28 29.88 48.76
N ALA A 257 48.31 29.21 48.23
CA ALA A 257 48.15 28.02 47.38
C ALA A 257 47.65 26.77 48.14
N LYS A 258 47.56 26.81 49.47
CA LYS A 258 46.88 25.81 50.29
C LYS A 258 45.41 26.20 50.49
N MET A 259 45.13 27.42 50.94
CA MET A 259 43.77 27.93 51.10
C MET A 259 42.98 27.86 49.80
N GLU A 260 43.59 28.20 48.66
CA GLU A 260 43.00 28.05 47.33
C GLU A 260 42.56 26.59 47.05
N LYS A 261 43.34 25.59 47.46
CA LYS A 261 42.99 24.17 47.29
C LYS A 261 41.90 23.71 48.26
N ASP A 262 42.02 24.11 49.52
CA ASP A 262 41.02 23.80 50.54
C ASP A 262 39.65 24.43 50.17
N LEU A 263 39.66 25.64 49.64
CA LEU A 263 38.49 26.39 49.17
C LEU A 263 37.89 25.79 47.89
N ASN A 264 38.71 25.44 46.90
CA ASN A 264 38.25 24.73 45.69
C ASN A 264 37.67 23.33 46.02
N LEU A 265 38.23 22.62 47.00
CA LEU A 265 37.68 21.35 47.47
C LEU A 265 36.28 21.55 48.07
N LEU A 266 36.13 22.51 48.99
CA LEU A 266 34.85 22.80 49.64
C LEU A 266 33.77 23.28 48.67
N TYR A 267 34.09 24.19 47.74
CA TYR A 267 33.14 24.57 46.69
C TYR A 267 32.82 23.40 45.74
N GLY A 268 33.80 22.55 45.44
CA GLY A 268 33.59 21.33 44.66
C GLY A 268 32.63 20.35 45.33
N ASP A 269 32.76 20.14 46.64
CA ASP A 269 31.87 19.27 47.42
C ASP A 269 30.48 19.89 47.64
N LEU A 270 30.42 21.22 47.85
CA LEU A 270 29.15 21.96 47.89
C LEU A 270 28.41 21.84 46.55
N ARG A 271 29.09 22.05 45.41
CA ARG A 271 28.49 21.94 44.07
C ARG A 271 28.01 20.51 43.78
N LYS A 272 28.74 19.47 44.20
CA LYS A 272 28.28 18.07 44.11
C LYS A 272 27.01 17.83 44.94
N LYS A 273 26.97 18.33 46.18
CA LYS A 273 25.81 18.17 47.09
C LYS A 273 24.58 18.94 46.60
N VAL A 274 24.76 20.20 46.21
CA VAL A 274 23.76 21.03 45.52
C VAL A 274 23.22 20.30 44.29
N GLY A 275 24.10 19.82 43.41
CA GLY A 275 23.73 19.08 42.20
C GLY A 275 22.93 17.80 42.49
N ALA A 276 23.33 17.01 43.50
CA ALA A 276 22.58 15.82 43.91
C ALA A 276 21.17 16.18 44.46
N ILE A 277 21.06 17.24 45.26
CA ILE A 277 19.78 17.70 45.81
C ILE A 277 18.83 18.16 44.70
N ILE A 278 19.34 18.87 43.69
CA ILE A 278 18.60 19.30 42.49
C ILE A 278 18.19 18.10 41.62
N ARG A 279 19.13 17.19 41.32
CA ARG A 279 18.88 15.99 40.50
C ARG A 279 17.71 15.16 41.05
N ASP A 280 17.68 14.99 42.37
CA ASP A 280 16.69 14.16 43.05
C ASP A 280 15.46 14.97 43.56
N SER A 281 15.37 16.27 43.22
CA SER A 281 14.34 17.20 43.74
C SER A 281 12.90 16.83 43.37
N ASN A 282 12.69 16.30 42.16
CA ASN A 282 11.40 15.84 41.64
C ASN A 282 11.25 14.29 41.74
N SER A 283 12.01 13.66 42.63
CA SER A 283 11.95 12.21 42.88
C SER A 283 11.32 11.92 44.24
N PHE A 284 10.53 10.84 44.31
CA PHE A 284 9.97 10.34 45.56
C PHE A 284 10.97 9.38 46.25
N PRO A 285 11.15 9.44 47.59
CA PRO A 285 10.48 10.34 48.54
C PRO A 285 11.07 11.75 48.58
N SER A 286 10.20 12.75 48.76
CA SER A 286 10.50 14.18 48.55
C SER A 286 11.31 14.87 49.67
N ARG A 287 12.27 14.17 50.30
CA ARG A 287 13.07 14.69 51.43
C ARG A 287 13.82 15.98 51.06
N ASN A 288 14.23 16.11 49.80
CA ASN A 288 15.03 17.22 49.32
C ASN A 288 14.29 18.56 49.25
N LYS A 289 12.94 18.58 49.24
CA LYS A 289 12.14 19.81 49.05
C LYS A 289 12.49 20.93 50.04
N GLY A 290 12.64 20.60 51.33
CA GLY A 290 13.01 21.57 52.37
C GLY A 290 14.41 22.17 52.20
N LEU A 291 15.30 21.53 51.44
CA LEU A 291 16.64 22.02 51.15
C LEU A 291 16.66 22.98 49.94
N LEU A 292 15.66 22.95 49.06
CA LEU A 292 15.65 23.72 47.81
C LEU A 292 15.74 25.25 48.03
N PRO A 293 15.02 25.89 48.96
CA PRO A 293 15.17 27.33 49.20
C PRO A 293 16.61 27.72 49.57
N HIS A 294 17.28 26.89 50.38
CA HIS A 294 18.67 27.07 50.80
C HIS A 294 19.63 26.89 49.61
N VAL A 295 19.43 25.86 48.78
CA VAL A 295 20.18 25.63 47.54
C VAL A 295 20.05 26.81 46.57
N VAL A 296 18.84 27.34 46.37
CA VAL A 296 18.58 28.43 45.43
C VAL A 296 19.21 29.73 45.89
N ARG A 297 19.13 30.05 47.19
CA ARG A 297 19.84 31.19 47.80
C ARG A 297 21.34 31.12 47.53
N ILE A 298 21.96 29.95 47.70
CA ILE A 298 23.39 29.73 47.41
C ILE A 298 23.70 30.00 45.93
N ILE A 299 22.88 29.50 45.00
CA ILE A 299 23.07 29.72 43.56
C ILE A 299 22.96 31.21 43.20
N GLN A 300 21.92 31.92 43.67
CA GLN A 300 21.75 33.36 43.41
C GLN A 300 22.93 34.19 43.94
N GLU A 301 23.43 33.83 45.12
CA GLU A 301 24.40 34.61 45.88
C GLU A 301 25.87 34.25 45.54
N GLU A 302 26.11 33.11 44.87
CA GLU A 302 27.35 32.83 44.12
C GLU A 302 27.34 33.41 42.71
N GLU A 303 26.22 33.36 41.97
CA GLU A 303 26.15 33.96 40.63
C GLU A 303 26.36 35.49 40.71
N ARG A 304 25.88 36.13 41.80
CA ARG A 304 26.17 37.53 42.16
C ARG A 304 27.64 37.78 42.57
N ARG A 305 28.42 36.72 42.83
CA ARG A 305 29.86 36.74 43.19
C ARG A 305 30.77 36.15 42.10
N ALA A 306 30.28 35.93 40.88
CA ALA A 306 31.07 35.34 39.81
C ALA A 306 32.37 36.13 39.49
N GLU A 307 32.40 37.43 39.74
CA GLU A 307 33.58 38.29 39.55
C GLU A 307 34.51 38.36 40.80
N GLU A 308 34.12 37.82 41.95
CA GLU A 308 34.91 37.87 43.19
C GLU A 308 35.94 36.73 43.27
N ALA A 309 37.19 37.05 43.64
CA ALA A 309 38.24 36.05 43.79
C ALA A 309 37.89 34.96 44.82
N GLY A 310 38.40 33.73 44.60
CA GLY A 310 38.20 32.59 45.48
C GLY A 310 36.87 31.83 45.31
N GLY A 311 36.09 32.11 44.26
CA GLY A 311 34.96 31.28 43.85
C GLY A 311 35.37 30.20 42.83
N LEU A 312 34.44 29.31 42.48
CA LEU A 312 34.57 28.50 41.26
C LEU A 312 34.33 29.38 40.02
N PRO A 313 35.06 29.16 38.91
CA PRO A 313 34.89 29.94 37.67
C PRO A 313 33.69 29.50 36.81
N ASP A 314 33.05 28.38 37.13
CA ASP A 314 31.89 27.86 36.40
C ASP A 314 30.58 28.48 36.93
N SER A 315 29.65 28.84 36.04
CA SER A 315 28.33 29.37 36.44
C SER A 315 27.54 28.35 37.29
N TRP A 316 26.99 28.81 38.40
CA TRP A 316 26.12 28.00 39.26
C TRP A 316 24.73 27.82 38.64
N MET A 317 24.28 28.80 37.84
CA MET A 317 23.08 28.66 37.02
C MET A 317 23.21 27.60 35.94
N ASP A 318 24.39 27.41 35.32
CA ASP A 318 24.61 26.31 34.38
C ASP A 318 24.75 24.96 35.10
N ALA A 319 25.47 24.90 36.22
CA ALA A 319 25.53 23.69 37.07
C ALA A 319 24.13 23.23 37.56
N TRP A 320 23.21 24.18 37.82
CA TRP A 320 21.82 23.87 38.13
C TRP A 320 21.08 23.25 36.93
N LYS A 321 21.24 23.79 35.71
CA LYS A 321 20.65 23.22 34.48
C LYS A 321 21.18 21.81 34.23
N GLU A 322 22.49 21.58 34.37
CA GLU A 322 23.12 20.26 34.24
C GLU A 322 22.54 19.25 35.23
N ALA A 323 22.36 19.64 36.49
CA ALA A 323 21.74 18.78 37.51
C ALA A 323 20.26 18.46 37.21
N VAL A 324 19.50 19.40 36.63
CA VAL A 324 18.14 19.16 36.14
C VAL A 324 18.14 18.19 34.94
N VAL A 325 19.04 18.37 33.97
CA VAL A 325 19.22 17.44 32.84
C VAL A 325 19.54 16.03 33.32
N GLU A 326 20.40 15.88 34.33
CA GLU A 326 20.76 14.57 34.87
C GLU A 326 19.64 13.93 35.70
N GLY A 327 18.83 14.73 36.40
CA GLY A 327 17.61 14.23 37.07
C GLY A 327 16.58 13.71 36.08
N VAL A 328 16.39 14.43 34.97
CA VAL A 328 15.57 14.01 33.84
C VAL A 328 16.14 12.76 33.16
N ARG A 329 17.47 12.64 33.00
CA ARG A 329 18.13 11.41 32.50
C ARG A 329 17.82 10.22 33.39
N ALA A 330 18.06 10.34 34.70
CA ALA A 330 17.80 9.27 35.66
C ALA A 330 16.33 8.82 35.62
N LYS A 331 15.38 9.77 35.48
CA LYS A 331 13.96 9.48 35.29
C LYS A 331 13.71 8.67 34.01
N VAL A 332 14.20 9.15 32.85
CA VAL A 332 14.02 8.50 31.54
C VAL A 332 14.64 7.10 31.49
N GLU A 333 15.83 6.90 32.09
CA GLU A 333 16.49 5.60 32.14
C GLU A 333 15.87 4.65 33.18
N SER A 334 15.09 5.16 34.16
CA SER A 334 14.30 4.34 35.08
C SER A 334 12.98 3.81 34.47
N VAL A 335 12.57 4.29 33.30
CA VAL A 335 11.36 3.81 32.63
C VAL A 335 11.58 2.40 32.11
N HIS A 336 10.79 1.44 32.63
CA HIS A 336 10.84 0.02 32.30
C HIS A 336 10.97 -0.25 30.79
N LEU A 337 11.95 -1.06 30.41
CA LEU A 337 12.33 -1.37 29.03
C LEU A 337 12.45 -2.90 28.88
N GLU A 338 11.44 -3.52 28.27
CA GLU A 338 11.45 -4.97 28.04
C GLU A 338 12.42 -5.38 26.94
N GLU A 339 12.99 -6.57 27.08
CA GLU A 339 13.85 -7.16 26.06
C GLU A 339 13.03 -7.62 24.85
N GLN A 340 13.56 -7.41 23.64
CA GLN A 340 12.86 -7.66 22.37
C GLN A 340 12.47 -9.14 22.16
N GLU A 341 13.13 -10.06 22.85
CA GLU A 341 12.84 -11.50 22.81
C GLU A 341 11.56 -11.86 23.59
N HIS A 342 11.27 -11.15 24.68
CA HIS A 342 10.12 -11.45 25.54
C HIS A 342 8.82 -10.79 25.06
N ASN A 343 8.88 -9.65 24.35
CA ASN A 343 7.67 -8.94 23.92
C ASN A 343 7.76 -8.37 22.49
N THR A 344 6.86 -8.83 21.60
CA THR A 344 6.73 -8.32 20.22
C THR A 344 6.26 -6.86 20.12
N SER A 345 5.95 -6.21 21.24
CA SER A 345 5.53 -4.80 21.34
C SER A 345 6.35 -4.01 22.37
N TRP A 346 7.50 -4.54 22.83
CA TRP A 346 8.41 -3.93 23.81
C TRP A 346 8.55 -2.40 23.67
N LEU A 347 8.88 -1.93 22.45
CA LEU A 347 9.12 -0.53 22.16
C LEU A 347 7.84 0.32 22.25
N SER A 348 6.72 -0.17 21.72
CA SER A 348 5.43 0.54 21.80
C SER A 348 4.95 0.69 23.24
N ILE A 349 5.24 -0.29 24.10
CA ILE A 349 4.93 -0.26 25.53
C ILE A 349 5.86 0.73 26.24
N HIS A 350 7.18 0.63 26.03
CA HIS A 350 8.16 1.55 26.62
C HIS A 350 7.89 3.00 26.22
N LEU A 351 7.62 3.29 24.95
CA LEU A 351 7.28 4.64 24.47
C LEU A 351 5.97 5.17 25.09
N GLY A 352 5.01 4.29 25.38
CA GLY A 352 3.79 4.63 26.13
C GLY A 352 4.06 4.96 27.60
N LEU A 353 4.89 4.15 28.28
CA LEU A 353 5.32 4.39 29.66
C LEU A 353 6.19 5.65 29.78
N LEU A 354 7.07 5.89 28.83
CA LEU A 354 7.91 7.10 28.74
C LEU A 354 7.05 8.35 28.58
N GLY A 355 6.10 8.34 27.64
CA GLY A 355 5.14 9.44 27.46
C GLY A 355 4.36 9.74 28.75
N LYS A 356 3.90 8.71 29.47
CA LYS A 356 3.23 8.86 30.77
C LYS A 356 4.16 9.46 31.84
N ALA A 357 5.39 8.94 31.97
CA ALA A 357 6.35 9.40 32.97
C ALA A 357 6.75 10.87 32.77
N ILE A 358 6.89 11.33 31.53
CA ILE A 358 7.15 12.73 31.19
C ILE A 358 6.02 13.64 31.70
N VAL A 359 4.75 13.24 31.49
CA VAL A 359 3.58 14.04 31.92
C VAL A 359 3.46 14.06 33.44
N GLU A 360 3.54 12.91 34.11
CA GLU A 360 3.44 12.84 35.59
C GLU A 360 4.56 13.64 36.28
N ASP A 361 5.77 13.64 35.71
CA ASP A 361 6.90 14.39 36.25
C ASP A 361 6.75 15.90 36.02
N LEU A 362 6.35 16.35 34.82
CA LEU A 362 6.10 17.77 34.53
C LEU A 362 4.89 18.32 35.28
N GLU A 363 3.85 17.52 35.52
CA GLU A 363 2.74 17.86 36.42
C GLU A 363 3.19 18.02 37.87
N SER A 364 4.22 17.28 38.31
CA SER A 364 4.87 17.45 39.61
C SER A 364 5.72 18.73 39.66
N VAL A 365 6.53 19.01 38.62
CA VAL A 365 7.29 20.27 38.51
C VAL A 365 6.34 21.47 38.60
N ARG A 366 5.23 21.41 37.87
CA ARG A 366 4.25 22.50 37.77
C ARG A 366 3.51 22.75 39.09
N ARG A 367 3.04 21.71 39.77
CA ARG A 367 2.24 21.83 40.99
C ARG A 367 3.08 22.12 42.23
N GLU A 368 4.28 21.56 42.32
CA GLU A 368 5.04 21.50 43.58
C GLU A 368 6.41 22.18 43.48
N LEU A 369 7.20 21.86 42.44
CA LEU A 369 8.58 22.34 42.35
C LEU A 369 8.66 23.84 42.01
N ARG A 370 7.73 24.35 41.19
CA ARG A 370 7.66 25.76 40.75
C ARG A 370 7.83 26.75 41.90
N TRP A 371 7.14 26.54 43.02
CA TRP A 371 7.08 27.47 44.15
C TRP A 371 8.37 27.48 44.99
N SER A 372 9.20 26.44 44.88
CA SER A 372 10.51 26.36 45.56
C SER A 372 11.60 27.23 44.92
N TYR A 373 11.29 27.98 43.87
CA TYR A 373 12.23 28.76 43.06
C TYR A 373 11.64 30.15 42.69
N PRO A 374 12.47 31.19 42.55
CA PRO A 374 12.01 32.48 42.06
C PRO A 374 11.77 32.46 40.52
N PRO A 375 10.92 33.36 39.98
CA PRO A 375 10.56 33.38 38.55
C PRO A 375 11.75 33.43 37.59
N SER A 376 12.83 34.13 37.94
CA SER A 376 14.08 34.23 37.18
C SER A 376 14.69 32.88 36.77
N PHE A 377 14.50 31.79 37.55
CA PHE A 377 15.02 30.46 37.19
C PHE A 377 14.28 29.81 36.02
N ASN A 378 13.04 30.23 35.71
CA ASN A 378 12.22 29.67 34.61
C ASN A 378 12.07 28.13 34.67
N VAL A 379 12.05 27.55 35.89
CA VAL A 379 12.19 26.10 36.18
C VAL A 379 11.42 25.20 35.22
N PHE A 380 10.13 25.45 35.01
CA PHE A 380 9.29 24.62 34.15
C PHE A 380 9.79 24.58 32.70
N SER A 381 10.21 25.72 32.13
CA SER A 381 10.83 25.74 30.79
C SER A 381 12.18 25.03 30.77
N THR A 382 12.96 25.08 31.85
CA THR A 382 14.22 24.34 31.95
C THR A 382 13.98 22.83 31.94
N TYR A 383 13.05 22.32 32.76
CA TYR A 383 12.67 20.90 32.73
C TYR A 383 12.12 20.46 31.37
N VAL A 384 11.25 21.25 30.74
CA VAL A 384 10.72 20.96 29.39
C VAL A 384 11.85 20.87 28.35
N ASN A 385 12.79 21.81 28.35
CA ASN A 385 13.98 21.77 27.48
C ASN A 385 14.86 20.53 27.75
N SER A 386 15.10 20.21 29.03
CA SER A 386 15.82 18.99 29.43
C SER A 386 15.14 17.72 28.92
N TYR A 387 13.81 17.64 28.98
CA TYR A 387 13.06 16.52 28.39
C TYR A 387 13.19 16.48 26.87
N HIS A 388 13.17 17.61 26.16
CA HIS A 388 13.39 17.64 24.71
C HIS A 388 14.77 17.10 24.32
N GLN A 389 15.82 17.42 25.10
CA GLN A 389 17.19 16.96 24.88
C GLN A 389 17.40 15.49 25.27
N VAL A 390 17.05 15.10 26.50
CA VAL A 390 17.30 13.75 27.04
C VAL A 390 16.51 12.71 26.26
N VAL A 391 15.24 12.97 25.93
CA VAL A 391 14.43 12.03 25.14
C VAL A 391 15.01 11.88 23.73
N GLY A 392 15.50 12.95 23.09
CA GLY A 392 16.17 12.85 21.78
C GLY A 392 17.35 11.87 21.78
N HIS A 393 18.24 11.98 22.77
CA HIS A 393 19.39 11.07 22.93
C HIS A 393 18.96 9.64 23.27
N HIS A 394 17.92 9.47 24.10
CA HIS A 394 17.38 8.15 24.45
C HIS A 394 16.77 7.44 23.23
N LEU A 395 16.06 8.17 22.36
CA LEU A 395 15.52 7.63 21.11
C LEU A 395 16.63 7.24 20.13
N ARG A 396 17.74 7.99 20.07
CA ARG A 396 18.95 7.60 19.31
C ARG A 396 19.54 6.28 19.82
N LYS A 397 19.63 6.12 21.15
CA LYS A 397 20.09 4.90 21.85
C LYS A 397 19.14 3.70 21.63
N LEU A 398 17.83 3.95 21.51
CA LEU A 398 16.84 2.92 21.20
C LEU A 398 16.88 2.48 19.73
N GLU A 399 17.05 3.40 18.78
CA GLU A 399 17.06 3.10 17.33
C GLU A 399 18.06 1.98 16.97
N GLN A 400 19.24 1.98 17.59
CA GLN A 400 20.28 0.96 17.38
C GLN A 400 19.79 -0.49 17.66
N ARG A 401 18.75 -0.66 18.49
CA ARG A 401 18.11 -1.95 18.81
C ARG A 401 16.92 -2.27 17.88
N VAL A 402 16.52 -1.35 17.02
CA VAL A 402 15.34 -1.48 16.16
C VAL A 402 15.66 -2.21 14.87
N ALA A 403 15.31 -3.49 14.84
CA ALA A 403 15.47 -4.38 13.68
C ALA A 403 14.18 -4.58 12.86
N LYS A 404 12.99 -4.45 13.48
CA LYS A 404 11.69 -4.83 12.89
C LYS A 404 10.94 -3.62 12.31
N LEU A 405 10.24 -3.80 11.20
CA LEU A 405 9.47 -2.74 10.53
C LEU A 405 8.37 -2.14 11.42
N LYS A 406 7.70 -2.97 12.24
CA LYS A 406 6.72 -2.54 13.25
C LYS A 406 7.36 -1.61 14.30
N ASP A 407 8.56 -1.95 14.75
CA ASP A 407 9.27 -1.21 15.78
C ASP A 407 9.75 0.16 15.21
N LEU A 408 10.21 0.21 13.95
CA LEU A 408 10.50 1.47 13.24
C LEU A 408 9.24 2.34 13.06
N HIS A 409 8.09 1.73 12.74
CA HIS A 409 6.81 2.44 12.61
C HIS A 409 6.42 3.11 13.93
N ALA A 410 6.47 2.36 15.03
CA ALA A 410 6.16 2.88 16.37
C ALA A 410 7.12 4.00 16.81
N LEU A 411 8.41 3.91 16.49
CA LEU A 411 9.39 4.95 16.80
C LEU A 411 9.10 6.26 16.01
N LEU A 412 8.84 6.14 14.70
CA LEU A 412 8.51 7.29 13.85
C LEU A 412 7.18 7.94 14.23
N ASP A 413 6.12 7.16 14.45
CA ASP A 413 4.82 7.67 14.89
C ASP A 413 4.90 8.35 16.27
N TRP A 414 5.75 7.86 17.16
CA TRP A 414 5.93 8.50 18.46
C TRP A 414 6.65 9.85 18.36
N ILE A 415 7.74 9.91 17.59
CA ILE A 415 8.53 11.13 17.34
C ILE A 415 7.69 12.20 16.64
N VAL A 416 6.97 11.84 15.58
CA VAL A 416 6.27 12.82 14.73
C VAL A 416 4.92 13.22 15.32
N ASN A 417 4.13 12.25 15.80
CA ASN A 417 2.75 12.48 16.27
C ASN A 417 2.61 12.45 17.79
N THR A 418 2.99 11.33 18.43
CA THR A 418 2.57 11.09 19.83
C THR A 418 3.17 12.09 20.80
N TYR A 419 4.45 12.43 20.65
CA TYR A 419 5.16 13.37 21.54
C TYR A 419 4.53 14.76 21.58
N LYS A 420 4.13 15.28 20.41
CA LYS A 420 3.50 16.61 20.25
C LYS A 420 2.01 16.62 20.61
N SER A 421 1.39 15.44 20.73
CA SER A 421 -0.05 15.30 20.98
C SER A 421 -0.45 15.57 22.43
N GLU A 422 -1.75 15.70 22.67
CA GLU A 422 -2.41 15.76 23.98
C GLU A 422 -2.04 14.61 24.95
N ARG A 423 -1.39 13.54 24.45
CA ARG A 423 -0.92 12.39 25.25
C ARG A 423 0.39 12.64 25.97
N VAL A 424 1.20 13.61 25.52
CA VAL A 424 2.50 13.96 26.10
C VAL A 424 2.62 15.48 26.22
N MET A 425 3.38 16.17 25.36
CA MET A 425 3.69 17.59 25.54
C MET A 425 2.52 18.54 25.23
N GLY A 426 1.52 18.08 24.46
CA GLY A 426 0.30 18.86 24.19
C GLY A 426 -0.78 18.74 25.27
N SER A 427 -0.52 18.04 26.38
CA SER A 427 -1.52 17.72 27.41
C SER A 427 -2.07 18.97 28.12
N VAL A 428 -3.39 18.96 28.39
CA VAL A 428 -4.11 20.11 28.97
C VAL A 428 -3.60 20.46 30.37
N SER A 429 -3.15 19.46 31.14
CA SER A 429 -2.56 19.62 32.47
C SER A 429 -1.22 20.37 32.48
N LEU A 430 -0.57 20.58 31.32
CA LEU A 430 0.66 21.36 31.17
C LEU A 430 0.41 22.77 30.58
N GLN A 431 -0.83 23.11 30.21
CA GLN A 431 -1.19 24.43 29.66
C GLN A 431 -1.57 25.43 30.78
N PRO A 432 -1.20 26.73 30.67
CA PRO A 432 -0.61 27.39 29.51
C PRO A 432 0.94 27.49 29.56
N ASP A 433 1.60 26.88 30.54
CA ASP A 433 3.05 27.06 30.76
C ASP A 433 3.91 26.44 29.64
N VAL A 434 3.41 25.45 28.90
CA VAL A 434 4.03 24.97 27.64
C VAL A 434 3.62 25.88 26.47
N GLN A 435 4.58 26.64 25.94
CA GLN A 435 4.38 27.42 24.71
C GLN A 435 4.44 26.51 23.47
N VAL A 436 3.40 26.58 22.63
CA VAL A 436 3.22 25.73 21.42
C VAL A 436 4.41 25.79 20.45
N GLU A 437 5.11 26.92 20.43
CA GLU A 437 6.23 27.23 19.54
C GLU A 437 7.54 26.50 19.90
N ARG A 438 7.55 25.64 20.93
CA ARG A 438 8.72 24.87 21.38
C ARG A 438 8.48 23.35 21.52
N LEU A 439 7.39 22.79 20.99
CA LEU A 439 7.00 21.38 21.15
C LEU A 439 7.91 20.33 20.46
N ASP A 440 9.08 20.71 19.96
CA ASP A 440 9.93 19.87 19.11
C ASP A 440 11.06 19.20 19.91
N LEU A 441 11.22 17.88 19.75
CA LEU A 441 12.35 17.12 20.27
C LEU A 441 13.67 17.70 19.74
N GLN A 442 14.66 17.85 20.62
CA GLN A 442 16.03 18.17 20.22
C GLN A 442 16.71 16.88 19.74
N LEU A 443 16.41 16.52 18.48
CA LEU A 443 17.04 15.42 17.78
C LEU A 443 18.39 15.86 17.20
N GLU A 444 19.32 14.90 17.06
CA GLU A 444 20.53 15.09 16.28
C GLU A 444 20.18 15.42 14.82
N ASP A 445 21.00 16.26 14.16
CA ASP A 445 20.77 16.62 12.76
C ASP A 445 20.80 15.38 11.85
N GLY A 446 19.93 15.37 10.84
CA GLY A 446 19.72 14.24 9.94
C GLY A 446 19.01 13.01 10.54
N PHE A 447 18.93 12.82 11.87
CA PHE A 447 18.45 11.58 12.49
C PHE A 447 17.03 11.17 12.02
N LEU A 448 16.08 12.11 11.98
CA LEU A 448 14.72 11.81 11.50
C LEU A 448 14.68 11.45 10.01
N THR A 449 15.59 12.00 9.20
CA THR A 449 15.72 11.68 7.77
C THR A 449 16.29 10.27 7.58
N GLU A 450 17.36 9.93 8.31
CA GLU A 450 17.96 8.59 8.36
C GLU A 450 16.93 7.54 8.77
N LEU A 451 16.15 7.80 9.82
CA LEU A 451 15.11 6.90 10.30
C LEU A 451 13.97 6.71 9.28
N LYS A 452 13.54 7.80 8.61
CA LYS A 452 12.55 7.72 7.50
C LYS A 452 13.08 6.90 6.32
N GLU A 453 14.37 6.98 6.01
CA GLU A 453 14.98 6.25 4.88
C GLU A 453 15.23 4.78 5.21
N ARG A 454 15.68 4.48 6.43
CA ARG A 454 15.74 3.12 6.99
C ARG A 454 14.37 2.45 7.02
N TYR A 455 13.30 3.20 7.35
CA TYR A 455 11.93 2.72 7.23
C TYR A 455 11.55 2.40 5.78
N CYS A 456 11.80 3.31 4.83
CA CYS A 456 11.51 3.07 3.40
C CYS A 456 12.25 1.84 2.85
N PHE A 457 13.52 1.63 3.25
CA PHE A 457 14.29 0.43 2.91
C PHE A 457 13.64 -0.84 3.46
N LYS A 458 13.25 -0.85 4.75
CA LYS A 458 12.60 -2.00 5.39
C LYS A 458 11.20 -2.28 4.83
N VAL A 459 10.44 -1.26 4.40
CA VAL A 459 9.19 -1.48 3.64
C VAL A 459 9.50 -2.11 2.27
N LYS A 460 10.57 -1.69 1.58
CA LYS A 460 10.95 -2.28 0.28
C LYS A 460 11.28 -3.77 0.41
N GLU A 461 12.05 -4.17 1.43
CA GLU A 461 12.33 -5.58 1.72
C GLU A 461 11.06 -6.38 2.08
N ASP A 462 10.16 -5.80 2.87
CA ASP A 462 8.91 -6.44 3.29
C ASP A 462 7.92 -6.64 2.13
N ILE A 463 7.82 -5.67 1.21
CA ILE A 463 7.10 -5.80 -0.06
C ILE A 463 7.76 -6.87 -0.94
N ARG A 464 9.09 -6.88 -1.05
CA ARG A 464 9.82 -7.90 -1.80
C ARG A 464 9.47 -9.31 -1.33
N LEU A 465 9.60 -9.57 -0.03
CA LEU A 465 9.31 -10.87 0.58
C LEU A 465 7.82 -11.25 0.43
N SER A 466 6.92 -10.27 0.49
CA SER A 466 5.48 -10.48 0.25
C SER A 466 5.19 -10.89 -1.19
N LEU A 467 5.90 -10.32 -2.17
CA LEU A 467 5.75 -10.63 -3.60
C LEU A 467 6.37 -11.99 -3.98
N ASP A 468 7.54 -12.31 -3.44
CA ASP A 468 8.17 -13.62 -3.60
C ASP A 468 7.23 -14.71 -3.01
N ARG A 469 6.74 -14.52 -1.78
CA ARG A 469 5.78 -15.43 -1.10
C ARG A 469 4.43 -15.58 -1.82
N LEU A 470 3.96 -14.55 -2.52
CA LEU A 470 2.76 -14.67 -3.36
C LEU A 470 3.00 -15.55 -4.59
N THR A 471 4.24 -15.62 -5.08
CA THR A 471 4.64 -16.54 -6.16
C THR A 471 4.70 -17.98 -5.65
N ASP A 472 5.28 -18.19 -4.47
CA ASP A 472 5.29 -19.50 -3.78
C ASP A 472 3.85 -20.02 -3.58
N LEU A 473 2.93 -19.17 -3.11
CA LEU A 473 1.53 -19.54 -2.90
C LEU A 473 0.75 -19.85 -4.20
N GLU A 474 1.15 -19.33 -5.36
CA GLU A 474 0.56 -19.75 -6.65
C GLU A 474 1.18 -21.08 -7.13
N ASN A 475 2.44 -21.35 -6.80
CA ASN A 475 3.07 -22.66 -7.02
C ASN A 475 2.42 -23.76 -6.15
N GLU A 476 2.22 -23.48 -4.86
CA GLU A 476 1.57 -24.37 -3.88
C GLU A 476 0.07 -24.56 -4.14
N GLU A 477 -0.70 -23.48 -4.36
CA GLU A 477 -2.16 -23.59 -4.54
C GLU A 477 -2.53 -24.13 -5.94
N PHE A 478 -1.71 -23.92 -6.98
CA PHE A 478 -2.07 -24.25 -8.37
C PHE A 478 -1.04 -25.09 -9.13
N TRP A 479 0.21 -24.63 -9.30
CA TRP A 479 1.12 -25.25 -10.27
C TRP A 479 1.53 -26.67 -9.90
N SER A 480 2.01 -26.88 -8.67
CA SER A 480 2.48 -28.19 -8.18
C SER A 480 1.38 -29.26 -8.14
N VAL A 481 0.14 -28.85 -7.92
CA VAL A 481 -1.07 -29.71 -7.87
C VAL A 481 -1.87 -29.72 -9.18
N ASN A 482 -1.41 -29.00 -10.20
CA ASN A 482 -2.04 -28.85 -11.52
C ASN A 482 -3.56 -28.56 -11.47
N LYS A 483 -3.96 -27.62 -10.59
CA LYS A 483 -5.35 -27.30 -10.27
C LYS A 483 -5.90 -26.17 -11.17
N PRO A 484 -7.16 -26.25 -11.65
CA PRO A 484 -7.73 -25.21 -12.51
C PRO A 484 -7.73 -23.83 -11.83
N PRO A 485 -7.42 -22.74 -12.57
CA PRO A 485 -7.52 -21.37 -12.06
C PRO A 485 -8.97 -20.98 -11.73
N HIS A 486 -9.13 -19.90 -10.96
CA HIS A 486 -10.46 -19.37 -10.66
C HIS A 486 -11.02 -18.58 -11.86
N LYS A 487 -12.35 -18.57 -11.99
CA LYS A 487 -13.08 -17.65 -12.88
C LYS A 487 -13.66 -16.50 -12.06
N ASP A 488 -13.55 -15.29 -12.60
CA ASP A 488 -13.97 -14.03 -11.99
C ASP A 488 -14.57 -13.14 -13.08
N ASP A 489 -15.89 -12.91 -12.99
CA ASP A 489 -16.74 -12.41 -14.08
C ASP A 489 -16.43 -13.11 -15.43
N GLU A 490 -16.63 -14.44 -15.45
CA GLU A 490 -16.42 -15.36 -16.59
C GLU A 490 -14.95 -15.58 -17.01
N PHE A 491 -14.10 -14.56 -16.94
CA PHE A 491 -12.66 -14.61 -17.27
C PHE A 491 -11.83 -15.39 -16.23
N LEU A 492 -10.70 -15.99 -16.65
CA LEU A 492 -9.75 -16.60 -15.70
C LEU A 492 -8.96 -15.54 -14.91
N SER A 493 -8.80 -15.72 -13.59
CA SER A 493 -8.18 -14.72 -12.71
C SER A 493 -7.45 -15.34 -11.50
N ALA A 494 -6.31 -14.76 -11.12
CA ALA A 494 -5.57 -15.10 -9.92
C ALA A 494 -5.92 -14.14 -8.76
N LYS A 495 -5.67 -14.57 -7.51
CA LYS A 495 -6.00 -13.73 -6.33
C LYS A 495 -4.99 -12.60 -6.08
N PHE A 496 -3.76 -12.77 -6.57
CA PHE A 496 -2.63 -11.89 -6.23
C PHE A 496 -2.79 -10.40 -6.59
N PRO A 497 -3.51 -9.96 -7.65
CA PRO A 497 -3.63 -8.52 -7.95
C PRO A 497 -4.27 -7.74 -6.79
N MET A 498 -5.31 -8.31 -6.19
CA MET A 498 -5.98 -7.72 -5.02
C MET A 498 -5.19 -7.89 -3.73
N ASP A 499 -4.42 -8.99 -3.58
CA ASP A 499 -3.51 -9.17 -2.43
C ASP A 499 -2.37 -8.14 -2.44
N ILE A 500 -1.76 -7.90 -3.61
CA ILE A 500 -0.74 -6.87 -3.82
C ILE A 500 -1.31 -5.48 -3.54
N TRP A 501 -2.44 -5.12 -4.16
CA TRP A 501 -3.10 -3.83 -3.92
C TRP A 501 -3.39 -3.59 -2.43
N THR A 502 -3.95 -4.60 -1.75
CA THR A 502 -4.27 -4.51 -0.31
C THR A 502 -3.01 -4.36 0.54
N THR A 503 -1.93 -5.06 0.19
CA THR A 503 -0.64 -4.96 0.88
C THR A 503 -0.02 -3.57 0.71
N LEU A 504 -0.04 -3.01 -0.52
CA LEU A 504 0.48 -1.68 -0.84
C LEU A 504 -0.29 -0.58 -0.07
N GLU A 505 -1.61 -0.54 -0.18
CA GLU A 505 -2.45 0.44 0.54
C GLU A 505 -2.26 0.32 2.06
N GLY A 506 -2.04 -0.88 2.60
CA GLY A 506 -1.68 -1.08 4.01
C GLY A 506 -0.36 -0.39 4.42
N LYS A 507 0.64 -0.30 3.53
CA LYS A 507 1.87 0.48 3.78
C LYS A 507 1.67 1.98 3.56
N PHE A 508 0.87 2.37 2.58
CA PHE A 508 0.58 3.78 2.26
C PHE A 508 -0.26 4.43 3.37
N SER A 509 -1.39 3.85 3.74
CA SER A 509 -2.19 4.28 4.90
C SER A 509 -1.42 4.15 6.23
N GLY A 510 -0.45 3.23 6.35
CA GLY A 510 0.43 3.14 7.52
C GLY A 510 1.45 4.29 7.63
N SER A 511 1.99 4.76 6.50
CA SER A 511 2.97 5.86 6.44
C SER A 511 2.33 7.25 6.39
N ARG A 512 1.19 7.41 5.70
CA ARG A 512 0.33 8.61 5.72
C ARG A 512 -0.04 9.06 7.12
N LYS A 513 -0.24 8.11 8.04
CA LYS A 513 -0.53 8.38 9.45
C LYS A 513 0.63 9.06 10.19
N ILE A 514 1.87 8.76 9.79
CA ILE A 514 3.08 9.40 10.34
C ILE A 514 3.31 10.76 9.67
N ASP A 515 3.43 10.76 8.34
CA ASP A 515 3.87 11.94 7.58
C ASP A 515 3.55 11.78 6.08
N ALA A 516 3.07 12.85 5.45
CA ALA A 516 2.74 12.89 4.02
C ALA A 516 3.99 12.80 3.12
N GLN A 517 5.15 13.30 3.54
CA GLN A 517 6.39 13.13 2.78
C GLN A 517 6.91 11.69 2.87
N LEU A 518 6.74 11.05 4.04
CA LEU A 518 7.04 9.63 4.22
C LEU A 518 6.12 8.75 3.35
N GLU A 519 4.82 9.05 3.25
CA GLU A 519 3.92 8.36 2.32
C GLU A 519 4.46 8.40 0.87
N GLN A 520 4.90 9.57 0.38
CA GLN A 520 5.44 9.70 -0.96
C GLN A 520 6.73 8.88 -1.15
N LYS A 521 7.68 8.95 -0.21
CA LYS A 521 8.91 8.13 -0.25
C LYS A 521 8.59 6.62 -0.23
N VAL A 522 7.64 6.19 0.61
CA VAL A 522 7.20 4.79 0.72
C VAL A 522 6.50 4.33 -0.55
N THR A 523 5.63 5.16 -1.14
CA THR A 523 4.93 4.86 -2.41
C THR A 523 5.93 4.60 -3.53
N SER A 524 6.91 5.50 -3.68
CA SER A 524 8.00 5.33 -4.67
C SER A 524 8.83 4.07 -4.40
N ALA A 525 9.16 3.76 -3.14
CA ALA A 525 9.95 2.59 -2.79
C ALA A 525 9.21 1.26 -3.08
N CYS A 526 7.92 1.20 -2.79
CA CYS A 526 7.08 0.03 -3.05
C CYS A 526 6.88 -0.22 -4.55
N LEU A 527 6.60 0.83 -5.33
CA LEU A 527 6.37 0.70 -6.77
C LEU A 527 7.65 0.35 -7.54
N GLU A 528 8.81 0.85 -7.10
CA GLU A 528 10.12 0.46 -7.66
C GLU A 528 10.49 -1.01 -7.34
N GLU A 529 9.95 -1.62 -6.27
CA GLU A 529 10.07 -3.07 -6.04
C GLU A 529 9.08 -3.87 -6.90
N LEU A 530 7.83 -3.41 -6.99
CA LEU A 530 6.78 -4.04 -7.78
C LEU A 530 7.14 -4.11 -9.27
N LYS A 531 7.85 -3.11 -9.80
CA LYS A 531 8.50 -3.10 -11.12
C LYS A 531 9.33 -4.37 -11.41
N HIS A 532 9.95 -4.98 -10.41
CA HIS A 532 10.73 -6.22 -10.56
C HIS A 532 9.91 -7.51 -10.44
N PHE A 533 8.63 -7.44 -10.05
CA PHE A 533 7.78 -8.61 -9.84
C PHE A 533 7.42 -9.36 -11.15
N PRO A 534 6.98 -8.72 -12.26
CA PRO A 534 6.59 -9.43 -13.49
C PRO A 534 7.68 -10.35 -14.04
N LYS A 535 8.95 -9.92 -13.96
CA LYS A 535 10.11 -10.71 -14.39
C LYS A 535 10.32 -11.94 -13.49
N ARG A 536 10.43 -11.75 -12.17
CA ARG A 536 10.64 -12.86 -11.21
C ARG A 536 9.52 -13.90 -11.28
N PHE A 537 8.27 -13.43 -11.27
CA PHE A 537 7.09 -14.30 -11.40
C PHE A 537 7.13 -15.14 -12.69
N GLU A 538 7.50 -14.55 -13.82
CA GLU A 538 7.64 -15.29 -15.08
C GLU A 538 8.80 -16.30 -15.06
N GLU A 539 9.87 -16.05 -14.30
CA GLU A 539 10.93 -17.04 -14.16
C GLU A 539 10.49 -18.26 -13.34
N GLU A 540 9.79 -18.08 -12.23
CA GLU A 540 9.27 -19.21 -11.45
C GLU A 540 8.16 -19.96 -12.18
N PHE A 541 7.26 -19.25 -12.85
CA PHE A 541 6.26 -19.87 -13.73
C PHE A 541 6.92 -20.62 -14.91
N ARG A 542 8.12 -20.20 -15.37
CA ARG A 542 8.90 -20.91 -16.39
C ARG A 542 9.62 -22.15 -15.83
N ARG A 543 10.00 -22.15 -14.55
CA ARG A 543 10.60 -23.31 -13.87
C ARG A 543 9.56 -24.43 -13.68
N ASN A 544 8.35 -24.08 -13.25
CA ASN A 544 7.25 -25.02 -12.94
C ASN A 544 6.39 -25.41 -14.17
N ARG A 545 7.02 -25.73 -15.31
CA ARG A 545 6.36 -25.89 -16.63
C ARG A 545 5.73 -27.25 -16.94
N SER A 546 5.75 -28.21 -16.02
CA SER A 546 5.33 -29.62 -16.23
C SER A 546 3.81 -29.86 -16.31
N ASN A 547 3.01 -28.80 -16.50
CA ASN A 547 1.59 -28.79 -16.15
C ASN A 547 0.70 -28.88 -17.39
N THR A 548 -0.37 -29.67 -17.34
CA THR A 548 -1.30 -29.79 -18.48
C THR A 548 -2.12 -28.53 -18.70
N LEU A 549 -2.39 -27.76 -17.63
CA LEU A 549 -3.18 -26.52 -17.66
C LEU A 549 -2.33 -25.27 -18.01
N CYS A 550 -1.25 -25.46 -18.76
CA CYS A 550 -0.27 -24.41 -19.07
C CYS A 550 -0.89 -23.25 -19.87
N THR A 551 -1.90 -23.54 -20.71
CA THR A 551 -2.63 -22.56 -21.52
C THR A 551 -3.51 -21.67 -20.63
N GLU A 552 -4.26 -22.29 -19.71
CA GLU A 552 -5.16 -21.63 -18.76
C GLU A 552 -4.39 -20.76 -17.77
N TYR A 553 -3.23 -21.20 -17.27
CA TYR A 553 -2.36 -20.35 -16.45
C TYR A 553 -1.83 -19.13 -17.21
N GLN A 554 -1.47 -19.27 -18.49
CA GLN A 554 -1.01 -18.14 -19.30
C GLN A 554 -2.13 -17.10 -19.48
N ILE A 555 -3.36 -17.53 -19.78
CA ILE A 555 -4.54 -16.65 -19.88
C ILE A 555 -4.83 -15.98 -18.53
N THR A 556 -4.81 -16.76 -17.44
CA THR A 556 -4.98 -16.26 -16.06
C THR A 556 -4.01 -15.13 -15.76
N TYR A 557 -2.74 -15.26 -16.14
CA TYR A 557 -1.71 -14.28 -15.83
C TYR A 557 -1.70 -13.08 -16.79
N ILE A 558 -2.11 -13.24 -18.06
CA ILE A 558 -2.44 -12.10 -18.94
C ILE A 558 -3.53 -11.24 -18.28
N ASN A 559 -4.64 -11.85 -17.88
CA ASN A 559 -5.76 -11.14 -17.22
C ASN A 559 -5.32 -10.49 -15.90
N SER A 560 -4.60 -11.24 -15.04
CA SER A 560 -4.22 -10.80 -13.70
C SER A 560 -3.20 -9.66 -13.70
N PHE A 561 -2.19 -9.69 -14.59
CA PHE A 561 -1.26 -8.57 -14.72
C PHE A 561 -1.87 -7.35 -15.39
N THR A 562 -2.84 -7.52 -16.30
CA THR A 562 -3.63 -6.40 -16.87
C THR A 562 -4.46 -5.70 -15.79
N LEU A 563 -5.15 -6.47 -14.94
CA LEU A 563 -5.88 -5.95 -13.79
C LEU A 563 -4.95 -5.23 -12.80
N LEU A 564 -3.79 -5.82 -12.49
CA LEU A 564 -2.79 -5.20 -11.61
C LEU A 564 -2.23 -3.90 -12.21
N GLN A 565 -2.00 -3.81 -13.52
CA GLN A 565 -1.61 -2.54 -14.16
C GLN A 565 -2.70 -1.48 -13.95
N THR A 566 -3.96 -1.82 -14.20
CA THR A 566 -5.11 -0.90 -14.05
C THR A 566 -5.22 -0.36 -12.61
N HIS A 567 -4.93 -1.18 -11.61
CA HIS A 567 -4.86 -0.72 -10.21
C HIS A 567 -3.70 0.26 -9.99
N ILE A 568 -2.48 -0.08 -10.43
CA ILE A 568 -1.27 0.74 -10.21
C ILE A 568 -1.31 2.08 -10.98
N GLU A 569 -2.10 2.18 -12.05
CA GLU A 569 -2.30 3.43 -12.79
C GLU A 569 -2.97 4.55 -11.96
N SER A 570 -3.61 4.23 -10.83
CA SER A 570 -4.08 5.24 -9.87
C SER A 570 -2.95 6.06 -9.23
N TYR A 571 -1.70 5.58 -9.23
CA TYR A 571 -0.53 6.28 -8.67
C TYR A 571 0.26 7.06 -9.73
N GLN A 572 -0.25 7.17 -10.97
CA GLN A 572 0.45 7.80 -12.10
C GLN A 572 0.85 9.26 -11.86
N GLU A 573 0.10 10.00 -11.04
CA GLU A 573 0.41 11.39 -10.66
C GLU A 573 1.49 11.49 -9.57
N ALA A 574 1.57 10.51 -8.66
CA ALA A 574 2.46 10.54 -7.50
C ALA A 574 3.86 9.95 -7.78
N CYS A 575 3.94 8.92 -8.64
CA CYS A 575 5.15 8.16 -8.94
C CYS A 575 5.23 7.80 -10.44
N PRO A 576 5.33 8.80 -11.35
CA PRO A 576 5.16 8.58 -12.79
C PRO A 576 6.20 7.62 -13.39
N ASP A 577 7.47 7.72 -13.00
CA ASP A 577 8.55 6.89 -13.51
C ASP A 577 8.44 5.42 -13.07
N GLN A 578 7.98 5.19 -11.83
CA GLN A 578 7.80 3.84 -11.28
C GLN A 578 6.58 3.17 -11.91
N VAL A 579 5.47 3.90 -12.09
CA VAL A 579 4.26 3.39 -12.77
C VAL A 579 4.55 3.07 -14.24
N GLU A 580 5.24 3.96 -14.96
CA GLU A 580 5.62 3.70 -16.36
C GLU A 580 6.68 2.59 -16.48
N GLY A 581 7.59 2.47 -15.51
CA GLY A 581 8.51 1.34 -15.39
C GLY A 581 7.78 0.01 -15.22
N PHE A 582 6.84 -0.07 -14.28
CA PHE A 582 6.01 -1.27 -14.08
C PHE A 582 5.14 -1.58 -15.31
N ARG A 583 4.50 -0.57 -15.92
CA ARG A 583 3.72 -0.71 -17.16
C ARG A 583 4.54 -1.32 -18.29
N LYS A 584 5.80 -0.91 -18.46
CA LYS A 584 6.71 -1.49 -19.47
C LYS A 584 7.01 -2.97 -19.20
N GLU A 585 7.29 -3.34 -17.95
CA GLU A 585 7.57 -4.73 -17.58
C GLU A 585 6.33 -5.63 -17.71
N VAL A 586 5.15 -5.13 -17.34
CA VAL A 586 3.86 -5.83 -17.52
C VAL A 586 3.53 -6.03 -18.99
N LYS A 587 3.60 -4.99 -19.84
CA LYS A 587 3.40 -5.12 -21.29
C LYS A 587 4.37 -6.12 -21.91
N SER A 588 5.64 -6.07 -21.48
CA SER A 588 6.68 -6.99 -21.94
C SER A 588 6.38 -8.45 -21.53
N LEU A 589 5.85 -8.67 -20.33
CA LEU A 589 5.38 -9.97 -19.87
C LEU A 589 4.17 -10.47 -20.70
N ILE A 590 3.12 -9.65 -20.83
CA ILE A 590 1.89 -10.01 -21.55
C ILE A 590 2.19 -10.43 -22.99
N LEU A 591 3.02 -9.66 -23.72
CA LEU A 591 3.47 -10.03 -25.07
C LEU A 591 4.22 -11.37 -25.09
N ARG A 592 5.05 -11.67 -24.10
CA ARG A 592 5.74 -12.97 -23.98
C ARG A 592 4.82 -14.12 -23.56
N LEU A 593 3.61 -13.87 -23.05
CA LEU A 593 2.61 -14.89 -22.77
C LEU A 593 1.72 -15.13 -24.00
N LEU A 594 1.24 -14.06 -24.65
CA LEU A 594 0.49 -14.12 -25.90
C LEU A 594 1.27 -14.85 -27.01
N GLN A 595 2.55 -14.50 -27.21
CA GLN A 595 3.42 -15.18 -28.18
C GLN A 595 3.51 -16.69 -27.94
N ARG A 596 3.49 -17.15 -26.68
CA ARG A 596 3.51 -18.60 -26.36
C ARG A 596 2.20 -19.29 -26.71
N LEU A 597 1.06 -18.68 -26.38
CA LEU A 597 -0.28 -19.17 -26.75
C LEU A 597 -0.41 -19.27 -28.28
N GLU A 598 0.03 -18.22 -28.98
CA GLU A 598 0.06 -18.19 -30.43
C GLU A 598 0.97 -19.26 -31.04
N ASP A 599 2.21 -19.40 -30.55
CA ASP A 599 3.17 -20.36 -31.12
C ASP A 599 2.77 -21.81 -30.84
N GLN A 600 2.16 -22.08 -29.68
CA GLN A 600 1.51 -23.36 -29.38
C GLN A 600 0.42 -23.66 -30.42
N PHE A 601 -0.53 -22.73 -30.62
CA PHE A 601 -1.60 -22.90 -31.61
C PHE A 601 -1.04 -23.09 -33.02
N LYS A 602 -0.08 -22.25 -33.46
CA LYS A 602 0.55 -22.32 -34.79
C LYS A 602 1.15 -23.70 -35.04
N GLU A 603 1.92 -24.26 -34.10
CA GLU A 603 2.48 -25.61 -34.24
C GLU A 603 1.42 -26.71 -34.22
N ASP A 604 0.35 -26.58 -33.42
CA ASP A 604 -0.78 -27.52 -33.38
C ASP A 604 -1.56 -27.55 -34.72
N VAL A 605 -1.78 -26.40 -35.39
CA VAL A 605 -2.54 -26.35 -36.66
C VAL A 605 -1.70 -26.65 -37.91
N LYS A 606 -0.40 -26.36 -37.87
CA LYS A 606 0.60 -26.57 -38.93
C LYS A 606 0.58 -27.96 -39.61
N PRO A 607 0.47 -29.12 -38.93
CA PRO A 607 0.42 -30.42 -39.61
C PRO A 607 -0.84 -30.59 -40.46
N TYR A 608 -1.98 -30.01 -40.06
CA TYR A 608 -3.23 -30.07 -40.79
C TYR A 608 -3.25 -29.09 -41.96
N LEU A 609 -2.83 -27.84 -41.72
CA LEU A 609 -2.71 -26.81 -42.76
C LEU A 609 -1.81 -27.28 -43.91
N ARG A 610 -0.68 -27.93 -43.62
CA ARG A 610 0.23 -28.53 -44.62
C ARG A 610 -0.39 -29.64 -45.48
N ARG A 611 -1.55 -30.19 -45.11
CA ARG A 611 -2.27 -31.25 -45.84
C ARG A 611 -3.52 -30.74 -46.59
N MET A 612 -3.86 -29.46 -46.46
CA MET A 612 -4.85 -28.79 -47.31
C MET A 612 -4.41 -28.76 -48.77
N MET A 613 -5.37 -28.63 -49.69
CA MET A 613 -5.12 -28.58 -51.14
C MET A 613 -4.34 -29.79 -51.69
N THR A 614 -4.47 -30.95 -51.04
CA THR A 614 -3.91 -32.23 -51.50
C THR A 614 -4.96 -33.13 -52.17
N ARG A 615 -4.52 -34.20 -52.85
CA ARG A 615 -5.43 -35.23 -53.35
C ARG A 615 -6.23 -35.92 -52.24
N LYS A 616 -5.70 -36.05 -51.02
CA LYS A 616 -6.43 -36.62 -49.87
C LYS A 616 -7.51 -35.64 -49.39
N TRP A 617 -7.15 -34.36 -49.22
CA TRP A 617 -8.06 -33.29 -48.80
C TRP A 617 -9.29 -33.15 -49.71
N LEU A 618 -9.17 -33.37 -51.03
CA LEU A 618 -10.36 -33.28 -51.89
C LEU A 618 -11.37 -34.42 -51.65
N SER A 619 -10.93 -35.58 -51.16
CA SER A 619 -11.79 -36.75 -50.88
C SER A 619 -12.23 -36.87 -49.42
N HIS A 620 -11.50 -36.31 -48.46
CA HIS A 620 -11.74 -36.46 -47.01
C HIS A 620 -11.67 -35.12 -46.30
N ASP A 621 -12.39 -34.95 -45.19
CA ASP A 621 -12.41 -33.69 -44.42
C ASP A 621 -11.65 -33.76 -43.07
N GLU A 622 -11.07 -34.91 -42.73
CA GLU A 622 -10.38 -35.20 -41.45
C GLU A 622 -9.40 -34.11 -41.02
N ASP A 623 -8.53 -33.67 -41.93
CA ASP A 623 -7.54 -32.62 -41.67
C ASP A 623 -8.20 -31.25 -41.43
N PHE A 624 -9.34 -30.96 -42.06
CA PHE A 624 -10.07 -29.71 -41.85
C PHE A 624 -10.91 -29.74 -40.58
N ALA A 625 -11.56 -30.87 -40.27
CA ALA A 625 -12.22 -31.06 -38.99
C ALA A 625 -11.23 -30.89 -37.83
N SER A 626 -10.03 -31.47 -37.96
CA SER A 626 -8.96 -31.33 -36.95
C SER A 626 -8.47 -29.88 -36.81
N LEU A 627 -8.27 -29.16 -37.91
CA LEU A 627 -7.96 -27.73 -37.90
C LEU A 627 -9.07 -26.91 -37.22
N TYR A 628 -10.32 -27.20 -37.55
CA TYR A 628 -11.49 -26.48 -37.04
C TYR A 628 -11.64 -26.68 -35.53
N THR A 629 -11.54 -27.91 -35.02
CA THR A 629 -11.61 -28.19 -33.58
C THR A 629 -10.47 -27.57 -32.78
N ARG A 630 -9.27 -27.37 -33.36
CA ARG A 630 -8.22 -26.57 -32.71
C ARG A 630 -8.55 -25.08 -32.68
N ALA A 631 -9.25 -24.55 -33.68
CA ALA A 631 -9.72 -23.17 -33.70
C ALA A 631 -10.96 -22.96 -32.81
N GLU A 632 -11.84 -23.95 -32.65
CA GLU A 632 -12.93 -23.95 -31.66
C GLU A 632 -12.35 -23.89 -30.23
N GLN A 633 -11.34 -24.72 -29.94
CA GLN A 633 -10.59 -24.66 -28.67
C GLN A 633 -9.88 -23.31 -28.48
N LEU A 634 -9.42 -22.64 -29.54
CA LEU A 634 -8.88 -21.28 -29.44
C LEU A 634 -9.98 -20.27 -29.05
N SER A 635 -11.20 -20.41 -29.57
CA SER A 635 -12.34 -19.57 -29.18
C SER A 635 -12.66 -19.71 -27.70
N GLU A 636 -12.76 -20.95 -27.20
CA GLU A 636 -12.97 -21.24 -25.77
C GLU A 636 -11.89 -20.61 -24.88
N HIS A 637 -10.64 -20.47 -25.37
CA HIS A 637 -9.57 -19.76 -24.68
C HIS A 637 -9.64 -18.23 -24.81
N CYS A 638 -10.15 -17.70 -25.93
CA CYS A 638 -10.37 -16.27 -26.13
C CYS A 638 -11.49 -15.75 -25.21
N ASP A 639 -12.58 -16.51 -25.06
CA ASP A 639 -13.71 -16.18 -24.18
C ASP A 639 -13.29 -16.04 -22.70
N LEU A 640 -12.19 -16.71 -22.31
CA LEU A 640 -11.61 -16.65 -20.97
C LEU A 640 -10.61 -15.50 -20.77
N MET A 641 -10.32 -14.73 -21.82
CA MET A 641 -9.32 -13.65 -21.83
C MET A 641 -9.99 -12.27 -21.91
N ARG A 642 -9.49 -11.32 -21.13
CA ARG A 642 -10.04 -9.95 -21.08
C ARG A 642 -9.61 -9.15 -22.32
N PRO A 643 -10.50 -8.31 -22.90
CA PRO A 643 -10.13 -7.34 -23.94
C PRO A 643 -9.00 -6.40 -23.47
N PRO A 644 -8.11 -5.94 -24.37
CA PRO A 644 -8.12 -6.13 -25.83
C PRO A 644 -7.47 -7.44 -26.31
N HIS A 645 -6.84 -8.20 -25.42
CA HIS A 645 -5.90 -9.26 -25.79
C HIS A 645 -6.54 -10.44 -26.53
N ALA A 646 -7.80 -10.76 -26.22
CA ALA A 646 -8.58 -11.76 -26.96
C ALA A 646 -8.72 -11.39 -28.45
N GLN A 647 -9.09 -10.14 -28.76
CA GLN A 647 -9.29 -9.66 -30.13
C GLN A 647 -7.97 -9.53 -30.89
N GLU A 648 -6.88 -9.13 -30.21
CA GLU A 648 -5.53 -9.07 -30.78
C GLU A 648 -5.05 -10.49 -31.17
N MET A 649 -5.18 -11.47 -30.27
CA MET A 649 -4.83 -12.87 -30.52
C MET A 649 -5.70 -13.49 -31.64
N ALA A 650 -7.02 -13.28 -31.61
CA ALA A 650 -7.93 -13.71 -32.66
C ALA A 650 -7.59 -13.10 -34.03
N SER A 651 -7.13 -11.84 -34.07
CA SER A 651 -6.70 -11.18 -35.31
C SER A 651 -5.40 -11.77 -35.87
N GLN A 652 -4.37 -11.92 -35.04
CA GLN A 652 -3.10 -12.51 -35.49
C GLN A 652 -3.25 -13.96 -35.95
N LEU A 653 -4.07 -14.75 -35.27
CA LEU A 653 -4.30 -16.15 -35.62
C LEU A 653 -5.26 -16.33 -36.81
N HIS A 654 -6.22 -15.41 -37.02
CA HIS A 654 -7.00 -15.31 -38.26
C HIS A 654 -6.07 -15.13 -39.47
N TYR A 655 -5.18 -14.13 -39.41
CA TYR A 655 -4.19 -13.89 -40.48
C TYR A 655 -3.30 -15.12 -40.73
N HIS A 656 -2.80 -15.77 -39.66
CA HIS A 656 -1.98 -16.98 -39.80
C HIS A 656 -2.72 -18.12 -40.53
N VAL A 657 -3.93 -18.48 -40.07
CA VAL A 657 -4.71 -19.60 -40.64
C VAL A 657 -5.07 -19.30 -42.10
N VAL A 658 -5.50 -18.08 -42.39
CA VAL A 658 -5.83 -17.62 -43.76
C VAL A 658 -4.60 -17.64 -44.67
N LYS A 659 -3.45 -17.14 -44.19
CA LYS A 659 -2.17 -17.11 -44.92
C LYS A 659 -1.68 -18.51 -45.27
N GLU A 660 -1.68 -19.45 -44.32
CA GLU A 660 -1.27 -20.84 -44.61
C GLU A 660 -2.31 -21.59 -45.46
N TYR A 661 -3.61 -21.41 -45.23
CA TYR A 661 -4.65 -22.08 -46.02
C TYR A 661 -4.60 -21.66 -47.50
N VAL A 662 -4.57 -20.35 -47.78
CA VAL A 662 -4.37 -19.81 -49.13
C VAL A 662 -2.96 -20.14 -49.65
N GLY A 663 -1.97 -20.18 -48.78
CA GLY A 663 -0.60 -20.58 -49.11
C GLY A 663 -0.48 -21.99 -49.67
N GLN A 664 -1.39 -22.92 -49.36
CA GLN A 664 -1.39 -24.24 -50.00
C GLN A 664 -1.93 -24.22 -51.44
N LEU A 665 -2.80 -23.26 -51.82
CA LEU A 665 -3.23 -23.06 -53.22
C LEU A 665 -2.09 -22.54 -54.11
N MET A 666 -1.06 -21.94 -53.49
CA MET A 666 0.11 -21.37 -54.19
C MET A 666 1.25 -22.38 -54.38
N LYS A 667 1.00 -23.68 -54.13
CA LYS A 667 1.96 -24.79 -54.22
C LYS A 667 1.53 -25.80 -55.29
N ASP A 668 2.46 -26.33 -56.09
CA ASP A 668 2.21 -27.39 -57.10
C ASP A 668 2.02 -28.79 -56.47
N THR A 669 1.24 -28.88 -55.38
CA THR A 669 0.99 -30.09 -54.59
C THR A 669 -0.21 -30.89 -55.11
N TYR A 670 -1.19 -30.22 -55.70
CA TYR A 670 -2.34 -30.85 -56.36
C TYR A 670 -2.72 -30.07 -57.61
N ARG A 671 -3.22 -30.80 -58.61
CA ARG A 671 -3.78 -30.23 -59.83
C ARG A 671 -5.18 -30.78 -60.02
N CYS A 672 -6.16 -29.89 -59.94
CA CYS A 672 -7.56 -30.19 -60.14
C CYS A 672 -7.82 -30.39 -61.64
N SER A 673 -8.58 -31.43 -61.99
CA SER A 673 -9.04 -31.62 -63.37
C SER A 673 -10.29 -30.78 -63.64
N ASP A 674 -10.57 -30.44 -64.91
CA ASP A 674 -11.79 -29.66 -65.23
C ASP A 674 -13.10 -30.34 -64.78
N ARG A 675 -13.10 -31.67 -64.52
CA ARG A 675 -14.23 -32.41 -63.93
C ARG A 675 -14.35 -32.30 -62.40
N LYS A 676 -13.33 -31.81 -61.71
CA LYS A 676 -13.28 -31.68 -60.23
C LYS A 676 -13.21 -30.25 -59.73
N ARG A 677 -13.02 -29.27 -60.63
CA ARG A 677 -12.88 -27.83 -60.33
C ARG A 677 -14.03 -27.26 -59.49
N GLU A 678 -15.27 -27.67 -59.78
CA GLU A 678 -16.48 -27.22 -59.06
C GLU A 678 -16.49 -27.78 -57.64
N SER A 679 -16.38 -29.11 -57.49
CA SER A 679 -16.24 -29.77 -56.17
C SER A 679 -15.08 -29.22 -55.33
N ALA A 680 -13.96 -28.84 -55.94
CA ALA A 680 -12.85 -28.20 -55.23
C ALA A 680 -13.19 -26.77 -54.78
N ALA A 681 -13.80 -25.95 -55.63
CA ALA A 681 -14.24 -24.59 -55.29
C ALA A 681 -15.36 -24.58 -54.24
N ASP A 682 -16.33 -25.48 -54.34
CA ASP A 682 -17.39 -25.64 -53.34
C ASP A 682 -16.83 -26.10 -51.99
N LYS A 683 -15.85 -27.01 -52.00
CA LYS A 683 -15.17 -27.44 -50.78
C LYS A 683 -14.38 -26.29 -50.14
N ILE A 684 -13.65 -25.50 -50.93
CA ILE A 684 -12.96 -24.30 -50.43
C ILE A 684 -13.97 -23.33 -49.82
N ARG A 685 -15.03 -22.97 -50.54
CA ARG A 685 -16.09 -22.06 -50.07
C ARG A 685 -16.76 -22.53 -48.77
N LEU A 686 -17.05 -23.83 -48.64
CA LEU A 686 -17.63 -24.40 -47.42
C LEU A 686 -16.68 -24.35 -46.23
N GLN A 687 -15.42 -24.75 -46.42
CA GLN A 687 -14.38 -24.67 -45.38
C GLN A 687 -14.09 -23.21 -44.98
N TRP A 688 -14.05 -22.33 -45.98
CA TRP A 688 -13.80 -20.90 -45.81
C TRP A 688 -14.89 -20.21 -44.98
N ASN A 689 -16.17 -20.48 -45.26
CA ASN A 689 -17.27 -19.86 -44.52
C ASN A 689 -17.36 -20.34 -43.07
N ARG A 690 -16.90 -21.56 -42.76
CA ARG A 690 -16.71 -22.03 -41.38
C ARG A 690 -15.60 -21.25 -40.67
N LEU A 691 -14.41 -21.15 -41.29
CA LEU A 691 -13.29 -20.39 -40.70
C LEU A 691 -13.64 -18.91 -40.52
N ARG A 692 -14.26 -18.27 -41.52
CA ARG A 692 -14.71 -16.88 -41.45
C ARG A 692 -15.61 -16.67 -40.24
N LYS A 693 -16.71 -17.44 -40.13
CA LYS A 693 -17.66 -17.29 -39.03
C LYS A 693 -16.97 -17.47 -37.67
N LEU A 694 -16.07 -18.43 -37.53
CA LEU A 694 -15.36 -18.66 -36.27
C LEU A 694 -14.45 -17.48 -35.88
N PHE A 695 -13.73 -16.87 -36.82
CA PHE A 695 -12.93 -15.67 -36.52
C PHE A 695 -13.78 -14.39 -36.37
N GLU A 696 -14.95 -14.33 -37.01
CA GLU A 696 -15.96 -13.28 -36.86
C GLU A 696 -16.63 -13.35 -35.48
N ASP A 697 -17.05 -14.55 -35.04
CA ASP A 697 -17.59 -14.82 -33.70
C ASP A 697 -16.56 -14.49 -32.59
N MET A 698 -15.27 -14.77 -32.81
CA MET A 698 -14.16 -14.36 -31.91
C MET A 698 -13.80 -12.86 -31.96
N GLY A 699 -14.49 -12.04 -32.76
CA GLY A 699 -14.24 -10.59 -32.83
C GLY A 699 -12.92 -10.20 -33.49
N SER A 700 -12.47 -10.94 -34.49
CA SER A 700 -11.26 -10.64 -35.27
C SER A 700 -11.37 -9.31 -36.03
N LEU A 701 -10.37 -8.43 -35.88
CA LEU A 701 -10.32 -7.12 -36.53
C LEU A 701 -9.97 -7.18 -38.04
N TYR A 702 -9.72 -8.39 -38.57
CA TYR A 702 -9.24 -8.59 -39.95
C TYR A 702 -10.36 -9.03 -40.91
N GLU A 703 -11.53 -8.40 -40.82
CA GLU A 703 -12.67 -8.60 -41.74
C GLU A 703 -12.29 -8.46 -43.23
N TRP A 704 -11.27 -7.65 -43.53
CA TRP A 704 -10.74 -7.45 -44.89
C TRP A 704 -10.17 -8.75 -45.52
N LEU A 705 -9.87 -9.78 -44.72
CA LEU A 705 -9.53 -11.12 -45.21
C LEU A 705 -10.75 -11.89 -45.71
N HIS A 706 -11.96 -11.63 -45.17
CA HIS A 706 -13.17 -12.44 -45.41
C HIS A 706 -13.49 -12.72 -46.89
N PRO A 707 -13.31 -11.77 -47.84
CA PRO A 707 -13.62 -12.03 -49.25
C PRO A 707 -12.69 -13.00 -49.99
N VAL A 708 -11.45 -13.21 -49.52
CA VAL A 708 -10.40 -13.82 -50.37
C VAL A 708 -10.72 -15.27 -50.78
N GLY A 709 -11.32 -16.06 -49.90
CA GLY A 709 -11.73 -17.44 -50.22
C GLY A 709 -12.88 -17.54 -51.22
N ASP A 710 -13.83 -16.59 -51.21
CA ASP A 710 -14.92 -16.53 -52.19
C ASP A 710 -14.37 -16.14 -53.58
N ASP A 711 -13.50 -15.13 -53.64
CA ASP A 711 -12.88 -14.67 -54.89
C ASP A 711 -12.02 -15.78 -55.52
N LEU A 712 -11.17 -16.45 -54.72
CA LEU A 712 -10.35 -17.57 -55.18
C LEU A 712 -11.20 -18.77 -55.62
N SER A 713 -12.24 -19.13 -54.87
CA SER A 713 -13.18 -20.19 -55.26
C SER A 713 -13.90 -19.86 -56.58
N THR A 714 -14.31 -18.60 -56.75
CA THR A 714 -14.97 -18.12 -57.97
C THR A 714 -14.04 -18.26 -59.19
N ILE A 715 -12.76 -17.91 -59.08
CA ILE A 715 -11.78 -18.08 -60.16
C ILE A 715 -11.54 -19.57 -60.49
N ILE A 716 -11.51 -20.44 -59.48
CA ILE A 716 -11.37 -21.90 -59.69
C ILE A 716 -12.61 -22.48 -60.41
N MET A 717 -13.81 -22.06 -59.99
CA MET A 717 -15.11 -22.48 -60.55
C MET A 717 -15.44 -21.87 -61.92
N SER A 718 -14.85 -20.73 -62.28
CA SER A 718 -15.09 -20.03 -63.56
C SER A 718 -14.74 -20.89 -64.78
N LYS A 719 -15.53 -20.83 -65.86
CA LYS A 719 -15.12 -21.45 -67.15
C LYS A 719 -13.90 -20.70 -67.71
N LYS A 720 -13.13 -21.35 -68.60
CA LYS A 720 -11.83 -20.85 -69.07
C LYS A 720 -11.88 -19.47 -69.75
N THR A 721 -13.03 -19.08 -70.27
CA THR A 721 -13.33 -17.75 -70.84
C THR A 721 -13.60 -16.69 -69.77
N GLU A 722 -14.40 -17.03 -68.76
CA GLU A 722 -14.97 -16.16 -67.70
C GLU A 722 -13.95 -15.76 -66.61
N ILE A 723 -12.83 -16.49 -66.50
CA ILE A 723 -11.77 -16.21 -65.51
C ILE A 723 -11.26 -14.76 -65.60
N LYS A 724 -11.26 -14.15 -66.79
CA LYS A 724 -10.75 -12.79 -67.03
C LYS A 724 -11.56 -11.74 -66.26
N ASP A 725 -12.87 -11.94 -66.22
CA ASP A 725 -13.83 -11.02 -65.63
C ASP A 725 -13.79 -11.15 -64.10
N ASN A 726 -13.67 -12.39 -63.60
CA ASN A 726 -13.63 -12.73 -62.17
C ASN A 726 -12.27 -12.51 -61.49
N ILE A 727 -11.21 -12.13 -62.22
CA ILE A 727 -9.92 -11.72 -61.64
C ILE A 727 -9.95 -10.30 -61.07
N TRP A 728 -10.74 -9.40 -61.67
CA TRP A 728 -10.72 -7.98 -61.29
C TRP A 728 -11.17 -7.71 -59.85
N PRO A 729 -12.23 -8.34 -59.30
CA PRO A 729 -12.62 -8.17 -57.89
C PRO A 729 -11.51 -8.53 -56.90
N LEU A 730 -10.77 -9.62 -57.16
CA LEU A 730 -9.64 -10.04 -56.32
C LEU A 730 -8.50 -9.00 -56.35
N VAL A 731 -8.16 -8.49 -57.53
CA VAL A 731 -7.06 -7.51 -57.72
C VAL A 731 -7.41 -6.13 -57.15
N LEU A 732 -8.71 -5.78 -57.11
CA LEU A 732 -9.18 -4.54 -56.50
C LEU A 732 -9.06 -4.57 -54.97
N LYS A 733 -9.42 -5.70 -54.33
CA LYS A 733 -9.35 -5.91 -52.88
C LYS A 733 -7.92 -6.19 -52.39
N TYR A 734 -7.12 -6.90 -53.17
CA TYR A 734 -5.76 -7.32 -52.80
C TYR A 734 -4.74 -6.87 -53.87
N PRO A 735 -4.26 -5.61 -53.81
CA PRO A 735 -3.39 -5.01 -54.82
C PRO A 735 -2.02 -5.69 -54.96
N ASP A 736 -1.56 -6.37 -53.90
CA ASP A 736 -0.31 -7.11 -53.84
C ASP A 736 -0.40 -8.50 -54.50
N PHE A 737 -1.60 -8.94 -54.91
CA PHE A 737 -1.79 -10.11 -55.77
C PHE A 737 -0.94 -9.96 -57.04
N SER A 738 -0.24 -11.03 -57.41
CA SER A 738 0.89 -10.98 -58.33
C SER A 738 0.70 -11.95 -59.49
N LYS A 739 1.47 -11.75 -60.56
CA LYS A 739 1.47 -12.67 -61.70
C LYS A 739 1.90 -14.09 -61.29
N LYS A 740 2.74 -14.24 -60.25
CA LYS A 740 3.11 -15.54 -59.67
C LYS A 740 1.92 -16.18 -58.96
N HIS A 741 1.19 -15.42 -58.14
CA HIS A 741 -0.03 -15.88 -57.44
C HIS A 741 -1.10 -16.35 -58.45
N LEU A 742 -1.33 -15.58 -59.51
CA LEU A 742 -2.24 -15.97 -60.59
C LEU A 742 -1.77 -17.23 -61.31
N MET A 743 -0.49 -17.35 -61.64
CA MET A 743 0.04 -18.56 -62.30
C MET A 743 -0.12 -19.81 -61.45
N ALA A 744 0.14 -19.75 -60.14
CA ALA A 744 -0.06 -20.90 -59.25
C ALA A 744 -1.54 -21.27 -59.09
N LEU A 745 -2.44 -20.29 -58.96
CA LEU A 745 -3.88 -20.52 -58.93
C LEU A 745 -4.39 -21.18 -60.23
N LEU A 746 -3.86 -20.78 -61.39
CA LEU A 746 -4.17 -21.42 -62.67
C LEU A 746 -3.56 -22.82 -62.80
N ASP A 747 -2.36 -23.06 -62.27
CA ASP A 747 -1.72 -24.38 -62.22
C ASP A 747 -2.51 -25.36 -61.33
N PHE A 748 -2.95 -24.93 -60.14
CA PHE A 748 -3.87 -25.68 -59.26
C PHE A 748 -5.19 -26.01 -59.98
N ARG A 749 -5.73 -25.05 -60.75
CA ARG A 749 -6.93 -25.21 -61.59
C ARG A 749 -6.66 -25.99 -62.91
N GLY A 750 -5.45 -26.51 -63.11
CA GLY A 750 -5.06 -27.34 -64.27
C GLY A 750 -4.85 -26.58 -65.60
N LEU A 751 -4.82 -25.25 -65.60
CA LEU A 751 -4.76 -24.40 -66.81
C LEU A 751 -3.34 -23.86 -67.09
N ARG A 752 -2.33 -24.73 -67.16
CA ARG A 752 -0.91 -24.33 -67.25
C ARG A 752 -0.49 -23.61 -68.53
N ARG A 753 -1.14 -23.91 -69.67
CA ARG A 753 -0.71 -23.55 -71.03
C ARG A 753 -1.93 -23.40 -71.98
N GLY A 754 -1.74 -22.80 -73.15
CA GLY A 754 -2.77 -22.66 -74.19
C GLY A 754 -3.16 -21.20 -74.50
N ARG A 755 -4.19 -21.00 -75.35
CA ARG A 755 -4.68 -19.65 -75.74
C ARG A 755 -5.21 -18.88 -74.53
N GLU A 756 -6.18 -19.45 -73.80
CA GLU A 756 -6.81 -18.77 -72.67
C GLU A 756 -5.83 -18.47 -71.54
N HIS A 757 -4.90 -19.37 -71.22
CA HIS A 757 -3.84 -19.09 -70.24
C HIS A 757 -3.04 -17.83 -70.60
N ARG A 758 -2.63 -17.67 -71.87
CA ARG A 758 -1.93 -16.47 -72.33
C ARG A 758 -2.81 -15.22 -72.27
N LEU A 759 -4.08 -15.32 -72.71
CA LEU A 759 -5.03 -14.20 -72.67
C LEU A 759 -5.34 -13.76 -71.23
N ILE A 760 -5.48 -14.69 -70.28
CA ILE A 760 -5.70 -14.40 -68.86
C ILE A 760 -4.49 -13.64 -68.29
N LEU A 761 -3.26 -14.12 -68.52
CA LEU A 761 -2.04 -13.45 -68.04
C LEU A 761 -1.80 -12.10 -68.72
N GLN A 762 -2.20 -11.93 -69.99
CA GLN A 762 -2.19 -10.62 -70.67
C GLN A 762 -3.22 -9.67 -70.08
N THR A 763 -4.46 -10.13 -69.87
CA THR A 763 -5.53 -9.35 -69.22
C THR A 763 -5.07 -8.88 -67.84
N PHE A 764 -4.55 -9.77 -66.99
CA PHE A 764 -4.00 -9.42 -65.69
C PHE A 764 -2.86 -8.40 -65.76
N SER A 765 -1.93 -8.55 -66.72
CA SER A 765 -0.83 -7.60 -66.90
C SER A 765 -1.35 -6.22 -67.30
N ASN A 766 -2.35 -6.14 -68.20
CA ASN A 766 -2.97 -4.90 -68.62
C ASN A 766 -3.74 -4.22 -67.47
N LEU A 767 -4.51 -5.00 -66.69
CA LEU A 767 -5.23 -4.50 -65.51
C LEU A 767 -4.26 -3.94 -64.44
N LYS A 768 -3.12 -4.60 -64.20
CA LYS A 768 -2.12 -4.10 -63.23
C LYS A 768 -1.34 -2.89 -63.76
N ASN A 769 -1.08 -2.81 -65.07
CA ASN A 769 -0.43 -1.66 -65.70
C ASN A 769 -1.35 -0.43 -65.78
N GLY A 770 -2.66 -0.61 -65.93
CA GLY A 770 -3.65 0.48 -65.95
C GLY A 770 -3.89 1.15 -64.60
N ARG A 771 -3.53 0.49 -63.49
CA ARG A 771 -3.69 0.98 -62.10
C ARG A 771 -2.47 1.78 -61.63
N GLY A 772 -1.97 2.70 -62.46
CA GLY A 772 -0.72 3.43 -62.25
C GLY A 772 -0.66 4.12 -60.88
N THR A 773 0.29 3.69 -60.04
CA THR A 773 0.60 4.12 -58.65
C THR A 773 -0.45 4.98 -57.95
N VAL A 774 -1.66 4.44 -57.80
CA VAL A 774 -2.63 4.96 -56.82
C VAL A 774 -2.10 4.58 -55.45
N ASP A 775 -1.86 5.58 -54.60
CA ASP A 775 -1.45 5.34 -53.22
C ASP A 775 -2.53 4.49 -52.53
N THR A 776 -2.14 3.28 -52.15
CA THR A 776 -3.06 2.27 -51.62
C THR A 776 -2.56 1.90 -50.25
N ASP A 777 -3.46 1.95 -49.26
CA ASP A 777 -3.15 1.82 -47.84
C ASP A 777 -2.14 0.69 -47.58
N GLN A 778 -0.92 1.10 -47.21
CA GLN A 778 0.24 0.20 -47.14
C GLN A 778 0.17 -0.76 -45.94
N SER A 779 -0.86 -0.64 -45.09
CA SER A 779 -1.13 -1.52 -43.97
C SER A 779 -1.68 -2.90 -44.38
N GLN A 780 -2.43 -3.00 -45.49
CA GLN A 780 -3.10 -4.24 -45.90
C GLN A 780 -2.26 -5.02 -46.93
N VAL A 781 -1.34 -5.82 -46.39
CA VAL A 781 -0.45 -6.72 -47.15
C VAL A 781 -0.85 -8.17 -46.84
N PHE A 782 -1.01 -9.01 -47.87
CA PHE A 782 -1.42 -10.41 -47.69
C PHE A 782 -0.72 -11.37 -48.66
N PHE A 783 -0.89 -11.18 -49.98
CA PHE A 783 -0.29 -12.08 -50.96
C PHE A 783 1.21 -11.90 -51.10
N ARG A 784 1.78 -10.71 -50.85
CA ARG A 784 3.25 -10.49 -50.77
C ARG A 784 3.91 -11.41 -49.74
N ASP A 785 3.15 -11.76 -48.70
CA ASP A 785 3.55 -12.56 -47.57
C ASP A 785 3.49 -14.08 -47.84
N ILE A 786 2.86 -14.49 -48.96
CA ILE A 786 2.65 -15.88 -49.34
C ILE A 786 3.71 -16.33 -50.36
N PRO A 787 4.56 -17.33 -50.04
CA PRO A 787 5.53 -17.86 -50.99
C PRO A 787 4.86 -18.71 -52.09
N VAL A 788 5.40 -18.65 -53.31
CA VAL A 788 4.83 -19.33 -54.49
C VAL A 788 5.83 -20.28 -55.11
N THR A 789 5.48 -21.56 -55.25
CA THR A 789 6.37 -22.57 -55.86
C THR A 789 6.11 -22.74 -57.36
N VAL A 790 6.19 -21.64 -58.12
CA VAL A 790 6.07 -21.70 -59.58
C VAL A 790 7.33 -22.33 -60.17
N ASN A 791 7.24 -23.57 -60.63
CA ASN A 791 8.31 -24.25 -61.36
C ASN A 791 8.44 -23.64 -62.77
N THR A 792 9.31 -22.64 -62.92
CA THR A 792 9.57 -21.91 -64.18
C THR A 792 10.52 -22.64 -65.13
N ASP A 793 11.27 -23.62 -64.62
CA ASP A 793 12.51 -24.07 -65.27
C ASP A 793 12.29 -25.20 -66.27
N PHE A 794 11.67 -24.84 -67.39
CA PHE A 794 11.56 -25.67 -68.60
C PHE A 794 11.97 -24.93 -69.89
N LEU A 795 12.74 -23.83 -69.78
CA LEU A 795 13.26 -23.06 -70.91
C LEU A 795 14.73 -22.59 -70.74
N SER A 796 15.47 -23.16 -69.78
CA SER A 796 16.83 -22.73 -69.40
C SER A 796 17.90 -23.84 -69.46
N ASN A 797 17.53 -25.10 -69.72
CA ASN A 797 18.46 -26.24 -69.81
C ASN A 797 18.56 -26.78 -71.24
N LEU A 798 19.38 -26.11 -72.06
CA LEU A 798 20.04 -26.71 -73.23
C LEU A 798 21.53 -26.82 -72.90
N PRO A 799 22.12 -28.03 -72.78
CA PRO A 799 23.53 -28.18 -72.45
C PRO A 799 24.43 -27.79 -73.63
N LEU A 800 24.98 -26.58 -73.60
CA LEU A 800 25.97 -26.07 -74.57
C LEU A 800 27.37 -26.69 -74.33
N PHE A 801 27.47 -28.02 -74.45
CA PHE A 801 28.72 -28.78 -74.38
C PHE A 801 28.72 -29.95 -75.36
N CYS A 802 28.91 -29.66 -76.66
CA CYS A 802 29.36 -30.65 -77.67
C CYS A 802 29.71 -30.04 -79.06
N LEU A 803 30.43 -28.92 -79.12
CA LEU A 803 30.92 -28.32 -80.38
C LEU A 803 32.37 -27.80 -80.28
N SER A 804 33.31 -28.67 -79.92
CA SER A 804 34.75 -28.29 -79.83
C SER A 804 35.77 -29.40 -80.09
N VAL A 805 35.39 -30.49 -80.77
CA VAL A 805 36.35 -31.45 -81.38
C VAL A 805 35.78 -31.96 -82.71
N LEU A 806 36.39 -31.54 -83.82
CA LEU A 806 36.63 -32.29 -85.07
C LEU A 806 37.09 -31.33 -86.18
N ARG A 807 38.39 -31.08 -86.22
CA ARG A 807 39.10 -30.65 -87.43
C ARG A 807 40.42 -31.45 -87.46
N PRO A 808 40.73 -32.17 -88.55
CA PRO A 808 42.00 -32.89 -88.66
C PRO A 808 43.12 -31.94 -89.08
N ASP A 809 44.34 -32.26 -88.65
CA ASP A 809 45.59 -31.82 -89.28
C ASP A 809 46.25 -33.05 -89.92
N SER A 810 46.68 -32.90 -91.18
CA SER A 810 47.20 -33.95 -92.10
C SER A 810 46.15 -34.93 -92.64
#